data_AF-A0A971Q4Y3-F1
#
_entry.id   AF-A0A971Q4Y3-F1
#
_cell.length_a   1.000
_cell.length_b   1.000
_cell.length_c   1.000
_cell.angle_alpha   90.00
_cell.angle_beta   90.00
_cell.angle_gamma   90.00
#
_symmetry.space_group_name_H-M   'P 1'
#
loop_
_entity.id
_entity.type
_entity.pdbx_description
1 polymer ?
#
loop_
_entity_poly.entity_id
_entity_poly.type
_entity_poly.pdbx_seq_one_letter_code
_entity_poly.pdbx_strand_id
1 'polypeptide(L)'
;MRRLGGLGPVMLITIALLGLTRSAGATALDDYVQAPDATFASSHDPNDPNATFHADGCTIYVLNMTSQTWRAAEVANRTAWEHRLVVTVPETVISGTAALAIGGGSNSDLIDPLQIPPLAELSNGAGIVTAYLATVPNQPLFFSGEGLARYEDAIIAYTWDQFLDNPSDATWPLQLPMTKSAVRAMDAVQEFCQTLDPVVTVDHFILTGISKRGWTTWLTAAVDDRVAAIAPAVFDALNLRESLLHHHAVYGFWAPALNDYVAMGIMDRFDDPEMDLLLDIVDPYLYLNRSRMTVPKYVIASSGDQFFLPDSARFYFDDLPGPRYIRSVPNTDHALNASAFESLISFNQAIVTGASLPALTWTVQSDRSLRVETDTTPAAVKLWQATNLDGRDFRLETFGARWESTDLTESEEGVYLAAMPVPQRGFTAWFVEATFDGEWSSFPLILTTEVQITPDAVDPVQRQLLVDVEGHGFVNIRDGVYNDGAVIGLRATADEGWRFARWEGDVSSTQRIIDLAMDADKHLTAVFEEALPQYALELFVDGEGTVDPNGGVYDAGTEVSVKATPADGWQFERWEGDATGDQNPLQVVMDHPRQITAVFREKISYRLTVNVLGQGTVDPNGGLFEEGAVLTLQAQPDTGWRFVRWQGDVQGDQPSIKLVMNSAKTVGAVFEQDPILYRLTVQIEGQGTVDPNGGNYPPGQTVSLTAKPASGWRFVRWEDAATGSSPTVQLRILADSTVKAVFAESNATIYDLTTSIAGGLGTLMPQSGRYPAGAIVQLTATPAPGFVISQWTGTDDDTSTATTNRVVMNGNREVTVEFIAAAPPSGDPNTPLPLPTGCFIATAAFGTPLEPQVRVLSDFRDRWLMTNPPGRWFVRSYYRLSPPIATVIAADPTLRSVVRAGLVPLVLGVQLLVPIGLLGLMGLAAAVRLVRRRALNPAF
;
A
#
# COMPACT_ATOMS: atom_id res chain seq x y z
N MET A 1 49.94 38.92 -51.43
CA MET A 1 49.62 37.48 -51.28
C MET A 1 49.05 37.25 -49.88
N ARG A 2 47.90 36.57 -49.81
CA ARG A 2 47.33 35.73 -48.72
C ARG A 2 47.65 36.00 -47.22
N ARG A 3 46.56 36.32 -46.49
CA ARG A 3 45.91 35.62 -45.34
C ARG A 3 46.65 35.31 -44.02
N LEU A 4 45.93 35.70 -42.95
CA LEU A 4 45.56 34.99 -41.69
C LEU A 4 46.48 35.02 -40.46
N GLY A 5 45.90 35.46 -39.32
CA GLY A 5 45.91 34.68 -38.07
C GLY A 5 46.15 35.42 -36.74
N GLY A 6 45.09 35.56 -35.92
CA GLY A 6 45.13 35.27 -34.47
C GLY A 6 45.33 36.42 -33.48
N LEU A 7 44.26 36.79 -32.78
CA LEU A 7 44.21 37.68 -31.60
C LEU A 7 44.24 36.88 -30.29
N GLY A 8 44.82 37.50 -29.26
CA GLY A 8 44.49 37.29 -27.85
C GLY A 8 45.38 38.12 -26.93
N PRO A 9 44.80 38.97 -26.07
CA PRO A 9 45.37 39.09 -24.73
C PRO A 9 44.33 39.08 -23.60
N VAL A 10 44.84 38.63 -22.46
CA VAL A 10 44.25 38.38 -21.14
C VAL A 10 43.69 39.66 -20.51
N MET A 11 42.47 39.58 -19.95
CA MET A 11 41.84 40.64 -19.16
C MET A 11 41.77 40.18 -17.68
N LEU A 12 42.31 41.01 -16.78
CA LEU A 12 42.29 40.81 -15.33
C LEU A 12 40.85 40.75 -14.81
N ILE A 13 40.54 39.72 -14.01
CA ILE A 13 39.33 39.65 -13.20
C ILE A 13 39.68 40.18 -11.80
N THR A 14 39.11 41.33 -11.45
CA THR A 14 39.06 41.85 -10.09
C THR A 14 37.92 41.13 -9.36
N ILE A 15 38.25 40.27 -8.39
CA ILE A 15 37.26 39.66 -7.50
C ILE A 15 36.81 40.73 -6.50
N ALA A 16 35.61 41.28 -6.70
CA ALA A 16 34.90 42.01 -5.66
C ALA A 16 34.19 40.99 -4.75
N LEU A 17 34.73 40.75 -3.55
CA LEU A 17 33.96 40.17 -2.46
C LEU A 17 32.86 41.18 -2.08
N LEU A 18 31.65 40.99 -2.61
CA LEU A 18 30.44 41.57 -2.04
C LEU A 18 30.09 40.74 -0.81
N GLY A 19 30.57 41.18 0.36
CA GLY A 19 29.99 40.74 1.62
C GLY A 19 28.53 41.18 1.67
N LEU A 20 27.61 40.23 1.61
CA LEU A 20 26.21 40.45 1.93
C LEU A 20 26.13 40.81 3.43
N THR A 21 26.11 42.11 3.72
CA THR A 21 25.74 42.62 5.02
C THR A 21 24.26 42.30 5.23
N ARG A 22 23.97 41.32 6.09
CA ARG A 22 22.60 40.98 6.52
C ARG A 22 21.94 42.25 7.05
N SER A 23 20.81 42.66 6.48
CA SER A 23 20.06 43.81 7.01
C SER A 23 19.58 43.48 8.42
N ALA A 24 19.57 44.48 9.31
CA ALA A 24 18.99 44.31 10.62
C ALA A 24 17.49 43.99 10.47
N GLY A 25 17.07 42.79 10.89
CA GLY A 25 15.67 42.33 10.83
C GLY A 25 15.32 41.29 9.77
N ALA A 26 16.27 40.81 8.95
CA ALA A 26 16.01 39.73 8.00
C ALA A 26 15.84 38.37 8.71
N THR A 27 14.72 37.69 8.46
CA THR A 27 14.43 36.32 8.97
C THR A 27 14.71 35.26 7.90
N ALA A 28 14.64 33.98 8.27
CA ALA A 28 14.80 32.89 7.30
C ALA A 28 13.76 32.96 6.16
N LEU A 29 12.56 33.44 6.46
CA LEU A 29 11.52 33.70 5.45
C LEU A 29 11.97 34.78 4.46
N ASP A 30 12.49 35.91 4.94
CA ASP A 30 13.00 36.98 4.07
C ASP A 30 14.18 36.49 3.22
N ASP A 31 15.16 35.83 3.87
CA ASP A 31 16.38 35.31 3.23
C ASP A 31 16.02 34.33 2.10
N TYR A 32 15.06 33.42 2.34
CA TYR A 32 14.66 32.42 1.36
C TYR A 32 13.88 33.02 0.18
N VAL A 33 12.87 33.85 0.46
CA VAL A 33 11.98 34.42 -0.55
C VAL A 33 12.74 35.37 -1.47
N GLN A 34 13.62 36.21 -0.89
CA GLN A 34 14.40 37.20 -1.64
C GLN A 34 15.64 36.62 -2.34
N ALA A 35 16.04 35.39 -2.00
CA ALA A 35 17.16 34.74 -2.68
C ALA A 35 16.92 34.68 -4.20
N PRO A 36 17.89 35.10 -5.04
CA PRO A 36 17.77 35.02 -6.48
C PRO A 36 17.70 33.56 -6.92
N ASP A 37 16.86 33.28 -7.91
CA ASP A 37 16.74 31.96 -8.52
C ASP A 37 16.77 32.10 -10.03
N ALA A 38 17.81 31.57 -10.66
CA ALA A 38 18.01 31.67 -12.11
C ALA A 38 16.99 30.83 -12.92
N THR A 39 16.22 29.96 -12.25
CA THR A 39 15.19 29.13 -12.88
C THR A 39 13.82 29.78 -12.88
N PHE A 40 13.64 30.93 -12.20
CA PHE A 40 12.42 31.70 -12.30
C PHE A 40 12.18 32.14 -13.75
N ALA A 41 11.03 31.75 -14.29
CA ALA A 41 10.61 32.11 -15.64
C ALA A 41 9.09 32.01 -15.76
N SER A 42 8.49 32.90 -16.54
CA SER A 42 7.09 32.77 -16.97
C SER A 42 6.98 32.94 -18.48
N SER A 43 6.05 32.22 -19.10
CA SER A 43 5.81 32.31 -20.54
C SER A 43 4.34 32.14 -20.87
N HIS A 44 3.87 32.94 -21.82
CA HIS A 44 2.57 32.80 -22.48
C HIS A 44 2.83 32.47 -23.96
N ASP A 45 2.21 31.40 -24.48
CA ASP A 45 2.27 31.06 -25.91
C ASP A 45 0.98 31.53 -26.61
N PRO A 46 1.00 32.65 -27.34
CA PRO A 46 -0.20 33.17 -28.01
C PRO A 46 -0.68 32.28 -29.16
N ASN A 47 0.10 31.29 -29.60
CA ASN A 47 -0.29 30.35 -30.65
C ASN A 47 -0.94 29.07 -30.10
N ASP A 48 -0.87 28.84 -28.78
CA ASP A 48 -1.59 27.73 -28.15
C ASP A 48 -3.08 28.08 -28.04
N PRO A 49 -3.98 27.33 -28.71
CA PRO A 49 -5.42 27.59 -28.65
C PRO A 49 -6.01 27.45 -27.24
N ASN A 50 -5.26 26.91 -26.27
CA ASN A 50 -5.65 26.78 -24.87
C ASN A 50 -4.90 27.75 -23.94
N ALA A 51 -4.27 28.80 -24.48
CA ALA A 51 -3.56 29.81 -23.70
C ALA A 51 -4.31 31.13 -23.54
N THR A 52 -5.28 31.45 -24.42
CA THR A 52 -6.08 32.68 -24.34
C THR A 52 -7.55 32.38 -24.52
N PHE A 53 -8.38 32.92 -23.63
CA PHE A 53 -9.83 32.74 -23.62
C PHE A 53 -10.53 34.09 -23.41
N HIS A 54 -11.81 34.14 -23.73
CA HIS A 54 -12.65 35.32 -23.50
C HIS A 54 -13.94 34.89 -22.79
N ALA A 55 -14.24 35.53 -21.66
CA ALA A 55 -15.46 35.32 -20.88
C ALA A 55 -15.79 36.57 -20.07
N ASP A 56 -17.08 36.87 -19.90
CA ASP A 56 -17.60 37.93 -19.02
C ASP A 56 -16.95 39.32 -19.19
N GLY A 57 -16.68 39.73 -20.42
CA GLY A 57 -16.04 41.03 -20.71
C GLY A 57 -14.56 41.09 -20.34
N CYS A 58 -13.93 39.94 -20.13
CA CYS A 58 -12.51 39.81 -19.82
C CYS A 58 -11.78 38.98 -20.88
N THR A 59 -10.48 39.22 -21.00
CA THR A 59 -9.54 38.31 -21.65
C THR A 59 -8.77 37.56 -20.57
N ILE A 60 -8.72 36.24 -20.69
CA ILE A 60 -8.10 35.33 -19.74
C ILE A 60 -6.88 34.71 -20.40
N TYR A 61 -5.71 34.94 -19.82
CA TYR A 61 -4.44 34.42 -20.29
C TYR A 61 -3.95 33.34 -19.35
N VAL A 62 -3.40 32.27 -19.90
CA VAL A 62 -2.75 31.23 -19.12
C VAL A 62 -1.25 31.24 -19.39
N LEU A 63 -0.50 31.34 -18.30
CA LEU A 63 0.95 31.36 -18.28
C LEU A 63 1.45 30.07 -17.64
N ASN A 64 2.51 29.52 -18.21
CA ASN A 64 3.36 28.54 -17.53
C ASN A 64 4.40 29.32 -16.73
N MET A 65 4.52 29.02 -15.44
CA MET A 65 5.47 29.69 -14.55
C MET A 65 6.31 28.64 -13.79
N THR A 66 7.62 28.76 -13.85
CA THR A 66 8.53 28.13 -12.88
C THR A 66 8.88 29.17 -11.83
N SER A 67 8.56 28.91 -10.56
CA SER A 67 8.81 29.88 -9.48
C SER A 67 10.24 29.84 -8.95
N GLN A 68 10.79 28.63 -8.83
CA GLN A 68 12.07 28.36 -8.18
C GLN A 68 12.51 26.92 -8.44
N THR A 69 13.75 26.63 -8.06
CA THR A 69 14.23 25.28 -7.79
C THR A 69 14.25 25.06 -6.27
N TRP A 70 13.60 23.99 -5.81
CA TRP A 70 13.56 23.64 -4.39
C TRP A 70 14.06 22.22 -4.16
N ARG A 71 15.03 22.10 -3.25
CA ARG A 71 15.73 20.87 -2.87
C ARG A 71 16.48 20.21 -4.04
N ALA A 72 17.47 19.40 -3.69
CA ALA A 72 18.26 18.67 -4.66
C ALA A 72 17.49 17.42 -5.14
N ALA A 73 17.81 16.93 -6.34
CA ALA A 73 17.12 15.78 -6.94
C ALA A 73 17.32 14.48 -6.16
N GLU A 74 18.36 14.45 -5.32
CA GLU A 74 18.65 13.37 -4.38
C GLU A 74 17.72 13.36 -3.16
N VAL A 75 16.98 14.46 -2.93
CA VAL A 75 16.05 14.63 -1.79
C VAL A 75 14.60 14.55 -2.25
N ALA A 76 14.24 15.23 -3.34
CA ALA A 76 12.88 15.25 -3.88
C ALA A 76 12.89 15.02 -5.39
N ASN A 77 11.93 14.23 -5.89
CA ASN A 77 11.87 13.85 -7.30
C ASN A 77 11.57 15.01 -8.26
N ARG A 78 10.97 16.10 -7.77
CA ARG A 78 10.63 17.30 -8.55
C ARG A 78 11.24 18.52 -7.90
N THR A 79 12.35 18.97 -8.48
CA THR A 79 13.11 20.12 -7.99
C THR A 79 12.58 21.43 -8.55
N ALA A 80 12.19 21.47 -9.83
CA ALA A 80 11.54 22.64 -10.42
C ALA A 80 10.10 22.78 -9.90
N TRP A 81 9.77 23.95 -9.37
CA TRP A 81 8.42 24.27 -8.92
C TRP A 81 7.65 24.96 -10.03
N GLU A 82 6.77 24.19 -10.67
CA GLU A 82 6.03 24.58 -11.87
C GLU A 82 4.56 24.82 -11.54
N HIS A 83 4.03 25.90 -12.09
CA HIS A 83 2.70 26.41 -11.82
C HIS A 83 1.98 26.81 -13.10
N ARG A 84 0.66 26.74 -13.07
CA ARG A 84 -0.20 27.44 -14.03
C ARG A 84 -0.68 28.72 -13.36
N LEU A 85 -0.42 29.84 -14.03
CA LEU A 85 -0.83 31.17 -13.60
C LEU A 85 -1.88 31.67 -14.59
N VAL A 86 -3.12 31.85 -14.13
CA VAL A 86 -4.21 32.39 -14.95
C VAL A 86 -4.32 33.87 -14.65
N VAL A 87 -4.19 34.73 -15.66
CA VAL A 87 -4.28 36.20 -15.54
C VAL A 87 -5.51 36.67 -16.31
N THR A 88 -6.46 37.26 -15.61
CA THR A 88 -7.70 37.77 -16.18
C THR A 88 -7.64 39.29 -16.22
N VAL A 89 -7.84 39.85 -17.41
CA VAL A 89 -7.75 41.29 -17.68
C VAL A 89 -9.10 41.75 -18.23
N PRO A 90 -9.76 42.74 -17.58
CA PRO A 90 -11.03 43.28 -18.06
C PRO A 90 -10.79 44.22 -19.25
N GLU A 91 -11.83 44.49 -20.04
CA GLU A 91 -11.76 45.44 -21.17
C GLU A 91 -11.26 46.84 -20.76
N THR A 92 -11.58 47.27 -19.53
CA THR A 92 -11.13 48.54 -18.97
C THR A 92 -10.51 48.31 -17.59
N VAL A 93 -9.22 48.62 -17.44
CA VAL A 93 -8.52 48.59 -16.16
C VAL A 93 -8.53 49.99 -15.54
N ILE A 94 -9.06 50.12 -14.32
CA ILE A 94 -9.27 51.40 -13.62
C ILE A 94 -8.30 51.64 -12.46
N SER A 95 -7.55 50.62 -12.03
CA SER A 95 -6.60 50.70 -10.93
C SER A 95 -5.36 49.85 -11.20
N GLY A 96 -4.20 50.30 -10.69
CA GLY A 96 -2.96 49.54 -10.69
C GLY A 96 -2.91 48.46 -9.60
N THR A 97 -3.97 48.30 -8.79
CA THR A 97 -4.07 47.21 -7.81
C THR A 97 -4.70 45.99 -8.46
N ALA A 98 -3.98 44.86 -8.47
CA ALA A 98 -4.50 43.56 -8.90
C ALA A 98 -4.97 42.72 -7.70
N ALA A 99 -5.73 41.65 -7.96
CA ALA A 99 -6.03 40.62 -6.96
C ALA A 99 -5.37 39.29 -7.34
N LEU A 100 -4.70 38.63 -6.40
CA LEU A 100 -4.09 37.32 -6.60
C LEU A 100 -4.70 36.30 -5.63
N ALA A 101 -5.37 35.30 -6.20
CA ALA A 101 -5.86 34.14 -5.50
C ALA A 101 -4.81 33.00 -5.56
N ILE A 102 -4.36 32.56 -4.40
CA ILE A 102 -3.41 31.46 -4.24
C ILE A 102 -4.21 30.16 -4.13
N GLY A 103 -4.03 29.31 -5.13
CA GLY A 103 -4.79 28.10 -5.36
C GLY A 103 -4.03 26.81 -5.12
N GLY A 104 -4.80 25.74 -5.03
CA GLY A 104 -4.28 24.39 -4.92
C GLY A 104 -4.20 23.63 -6.23
N GLY A 105 -4.24 22.31 -6.09
CA GLY A 105 -4.14 21.37 -7.20
C GLY A 105 -2.82 20.62 -7.23
N SER A 106 -2.65 19.80 -8.26
CA SER A 106 -1.50 18.97 -8.53
C SER A 106 -0.91 19.32 -9.90
N ASN A 107 0.38 19.03 -10.10
CA ASN A 107 1.05 19.18 -11.39
C ASN A 107 0.41 18.32 -12.50
N SER A 108 -0.44 17.35 -12.15
CA SER A 108 -1.20 16.52 -13.08
C SER A 108 -2.57 17.09 -13.45
N ASP A 109 -3.04 18.13 -12.78
CA ASP A 109 -4.42 18.59 -12.90
C ASP A 109 -4.60 19.42 -14.18
N LEU A 110 -5.70 19.15 -14.88
CA LEU A 110 -6.16 20.01 -15.96
C LEU A 110 -6.98 21.13 -15.32
N ILE A 111 -6.43 22.35 -15.36
CA ILE A 111 -7.16 23.55 -14.95
C ILE A 111 -7.90 24.07 -16.16
N ASP A 112 -9.23 24.14 -16.06
CA ASP A 112 -10.06 24.86 -17.02
C ASP A 112 -10.13 26.34 -16.61
N PRO A 113 -9.48 27.27 -17.34
CA PRO A 113 -9.44 28.68 -16.99
C PRO A 113 -10.83 29.35 -17.00
N LEU A 114 -11.80 28.78 -17.73
CA LEU A 114 -13.19 29.25 -17.75
C LEU A 114 -13.99 28.79 -16.52
N GLN A 115 -13.49 27.77 -15.81
CA GLN A 115 -14.10 27.23 -14.60
C GLN A 115 -13.40 27.74 -13.33
N ILE A 116 -12.72 28.89 -13.40
CA ILE A 116 -12.33 29.70 -12.23
C ILE A 116 -13.28 30.93 -12.04
N PRO A 117 -14.62 30.77 -11.98
CA PRO A 117 -15.51 31.79 -11.44
C PRO A 117 -15.25 31.84 -9.93
N PRO A 118 -14.84 32.98 -9.35
CA PRO A 118 -15.39 34.33 -9.49
C PRO A 118 -14.37 35.38 -9.98
N LEU A 119 -13.22 34.96 -10.53
CA LEU A 119 -12.14 35.89 -10.88
C LEU A 119 -12.50 36.80 -12.06
N ALA A 120 -13.15 36.27 -13.09
CA ALA A 120 -13.64 37.08 -14.20
C ALA A 120 -14.72 38.08 -13.75
N GLU A 121 -15.64 37.64 -12.89
CA GLU A 121 -16.67 38.50 -12.30
C GLU A 121 -16.05 39.61 -11.44
N LEU A 122 -15.08 39.28 -10.58
CA LEU A 122 -14.33 40.26 -9.81
C LEU A 122 -13.55 41.22 -10.72
N SER A 123 -12.86 40.68 -11.72
CA SER A 123 -12.04 41.46 -12.66
C SER A 123 -12.87 42.48 -13.41
N ASN A 124 -14.00 42.06 -13.98
CA ASN A 124 -14.92 42.93 -14.69
C ASN A 124 -15.64 43.90 -13.73
N GLY A 125 -16.16 43.40 -12.62
CA GLY A 125 -16.94 44.18 -11.66
C GLY A 125 -16.11 45.22 -10.89
N ALA A 126 -14.82 44.99 -10.70
CA ALA A 126 -13.90 45.92 -10.03
C ALA A 126 -13.00 46.70 -11.02
N GLY A 127 -13.01 46.34 -12.31
CA GLY A 127 -12.13 46.93 -13.32
C GLY A 127 -10.64 46.74 -13.03
N ILE A 128 -10.25 45.57 -12.49
CA ILE A 128 -8.85 45.27 -12.15
C ILE A 128 -8.37 43.98 -12.76
N VAL A 129 -7.05 43.86 -12.89
CA VAL A 129 -6.41 42.58 -13.20
C VAL A 129 -6.62 41.63 -12.02
N THR A 130 -7.02 40.40 -12.31
CA THR A 130 -7.06 39.33 -11.32
C THR A 130 -6.17 38.18 -11.77
N ALA A 131 -5.64 37.41 -10.83
CA ALA A 131 -4.79 36.28 -11.12
C ALA A 131 -5.10 35.08 -10.21
N TYR A 132 -4.96 33.88 -10.74
CA TYR A 132 -5.01 32.61 -10.00
C TYR A 132 -3.67 31.89 -10.13
N LEU A 133 -2.99 31.69 -9.01
CA LEU A 133 -1.79 30.87 -8.95
C LEU A 133 -2.17 29.45 -8.53
N ALA A 134 -2.10 28.49 -9.45
CA ALA A 134 -2.40 27.10 -9.13
C ALA A 134 -1.18 26.31 -8.60
N THR A 135 -1.46 25.15 -8.01
CA THR A 135 -0.46 24.16 -7.63
C THR A 135 0.53 24.69 -6.58
N VAL A 136 0.01 25.25 -5.49
CA VAL A 136 0.80 25.67 -4.32
C VAL A 136 0.37 24.83 -3.12
N PRO A 137 1.08 23.78 -2.68
CA PRO A 137 2.44 23.43 -3.06
C PRO A 137 2.53 22.69 -4.40
N ASN A 138 3.75 22.69 -4.96
CA ASN A 138 4.12 21.91 -6.15
C ASN A 138 4.10 20.41 -5.82
N GLN A 139 3.06 19.69 -6.25
CA GLN A 139 2.77 18.33 -5.77
C GLN A 139 2.18 17.41 -6.88
N PRO A 140 2.22 16.06 -6.73
CA PRO A 140 2.79 15.28 -5.63
C PRO A 140 4.31 15.33 -5.56
N LEU A 141 4.85 15.20 -4.36
CA LEU A 141 6.30 15.03 -4.14
C LEU A 141 6.60 13.61 -3.64
N PHE A 142 7.70 13.06 -4.14
CA PHE A 142 8.31 11.83 -3.62
C PHE A 142 9.66 12.20 -3.03
N PHE A 143 9.84 11.89 -1.75
CA PHE A 143 11.10 12.09 -1.06
C PHE A 143 11.98 10.84 -1.12
N SER A 144 13.29 11.06 -1.13
CA SER A 144 14.27 9.98 -1.29
C SER A 144 14.19 8.95 -0.17
N GLY A 145 14.20 7.67 -0.54
CA GLY A 145 14.02 6.56 0.40
C GLY A 145 12.56 6.27 0.77
N GLU A 146 11.61 7.12 0.36
CA GLU A 146 10.18 6.84 0.50
C GLU A 146 9.58 6.28 -0.80
N GLY A 147 8.71 5.28 -0.66
CA GLY A 147 7.95 4.70 -1.78
C GLY A 147 6.58 5.34 -2.02
N LEU A 148 6.27 6.45 -1.34
CA LEU A 148 4.95 7.06 -1.28
C LEU A 148 4.97 8.51 -1.79
N ALA A 149 3.95 8.86 -2.55
CA ALA A 149 3.67 10.25 -2.93
C ALA A 149 3.04 10.99 -1.75
N ARG A 150 3.52 12.20 -1.48
CA ARG A 150 2.93 13.11 -0.48
C ARG A 150 2.21 14.27 -1.15
N TYR A 151 1.15 14.73 -0.49
CA TYR A 151 0.26 15.82 -0.91
C TYR A 151 -0.05 16.71 0.29
N GLU A 152 -0.26 18.00 0.07
CA GLU A 152 -0.87 18.92 1.04
C GLU A 152 -0.20 18.86 2.43
N ASP A 153 -0.96 18.57 3.51
CA ASP A 153 -0.45 18.50 4.89
C ASP A 153 0.64 17.44 5.07
N ALA A 154 0.56 16.31 4.37
CA ALA A 154 1.57 15.26 4.44
C ALA A 154 2.95 15.73 3.98
N ILE A 155 3.01 16.71 3.06
CA ILE A 155 4.28 17.35 2.67
C ILE A 155 4.73 18.31 3.77
N ILE A 156 3.84 19.14 4.31
CA ILE A 156 4.15 20.10 5.38
C ILE A 156 4.71 19.35 6.59
N ALA A 157 3.97 18.38 7.11
CA ALA A 157 4.35 17.56 8.26
C ALA A 157 5.70 16.86 8.04
N TYR A 158 5.96 16.31 6.85
CA TYR A 158 7.26 15.74 6.51
C TYR A 158 8.37 16.79 6.54
N THR A 159 8.17 17.95 5.90
CA THR A 159 9.19 19.00 5.88
C THR A 159 9.47 19.59 7.26
N TRP A 160 8.46 19.61 8.13
CA TRP A 160 8.61 20.03 9.51
C TRP A 160 9.40 19.00 10.31
N ASP A 161 9.09 17.70 10.17
CA ASP A 161 9.86 16.62 10.78
C ASP A 161 11.35 16.71 10.41
N GLN A 162 11.65 16.89 9.12
CA GLN A 162 13.03 17.05 8.65
C GLN A 162 13.72 18.30 9.23
N PHE A 163 12.99 19.40 9.40
CA PHE A 163 13.52 20.60 10.05
C PHE A 163 13.76 20.38 11.55
N LEU A 164 12.79 19.80 12.26
CA LEU A 164 12.88 19.57 13.70
C LEU A 164 14.00 18.57 14.05
N ASP A 165 14.32 17.62 13.16
CA ASP A 165 15.47 16.73 13.31
C ASP A 165 16.82 17.42 13.02
N ASN A 166 16.82 18.45 12.18
CA ASN A 166 18.02 19.21 11.83
C ASN A 166 17.70 20.69 11.56
N PRO A 167 17.57 21.51 12.61
CA PRO A 167 17.12 22.90 12.50
C PRO A 167 18.16 23.83 11.83
N SER A 168 19.36 23.32 11.54
CA SER A 168 20.42 24.10 10.88
C SER A 168 20.08 24.46 9.43
N ASP A 169 19.21 23.69 8.78
CA ASP A 169 18.73 23.95 7.43
C ASP A 169 17.32 24.55 7.47
N ALA A 170 17.27 25.87 7.64
CA ALA A 170 16.02 26.62 7.68
C ALA A 170 15.21 26.62 6.38
N THR A 171 15.70 26.01 5.29
CA THR A 171 14.99 25.99 3.99
C THR A 171 14.00 24.83 3.86
N TRP A 172 13.83 24.02 4.92
CA TRP A 172 12.97 22.83 4.95
C TRP A 172 11.48 23.16 4.95
N PRO A 173 10.97 24.04 5.82
CA PRO A 173 9.53 24.24 5.95
C PRO A 173 8.88 24.60 4.61
N LEU A 174 7.89 23.81 4.20
CA LEU A 174 7.24 23.93 2.89
C LEU A 174 6.57 25.31 2.66
N GLN A 175 6.23 26.01 3.73
CA GLN A 175 5.69 27.36 3.70
C GLN A 175 6.63 28.33 2.94
N LEU A 176 7.95 28.12 3.02
CA LEU A 176 8.94 28.97 2.34
C LEU A 176 8.82 28.95 0.81
N PRO A 177 8.93 27.78 0.12
CA PRO A 177 8.73 27.74 -1.32
C PRO A 177 7.30 28.11 -1.72
N MET A 178 6.28 27.82 -0.91
CA MET A 178 4.91 28.26 -1.19
C MET A 178 4.79 29.80 -1.22
N THR A 179 5.35 30.49 -0.24
CA THR A 179 5.39 31.96 -0.20
C THR A 179 6.20 32.54 -1.36
N LYS A 180 7.35 31.94 -1.68
CA LYS A 180 8.15 32.38 -2.83
C LYS A 180 7.39 32.22 -4.16
N SER A 181 6.61 31.15 -4.33
CA SER A 181 5.74 30.99 -5.50
C SER A 181 4.72 32.12 -5.64
N ALA A 182 4.12 32.58 -4.55
CA ALA A 182 3.18 33.71 -4.57
C ALA A 182 3.89 35.03 -4.96
N VAL A 183 5.06 35.30 -4.39
CA VAL A 183 5.88 36.47 -4.74
C VAL A 183 6.30 36.46 -6.21
N ARG A 184 6.74 35.30 -6.72
CA ARG A 184 7.13 35.12 -8.13
C ARG A 184 5.94 35.19 -9.09
N ALA A 185 4.73 34.81 -8.64
CA ALA A 185 3.52 35.04 -9.40
C ALA A 185 3.19 36.53 -9.53
N MET A 186 3.36 37.33 -8.47
CA MET A 186 3.21 38.78 -8.56
C MET A 186 4.21 39.38 -9.57
N ASP A 187 5.47 38.92 -9.56
CA ASP A 187 6.47 39.32 -10.56
C ASP A 187 6.01 39.00 -12.00
N ALA A 188 5.56 37.76 -12.22
CA ALA A 188 5.09 37.29 -13.53
C ALA A 188 3.86 38.05 -14.03
N VAL A 189 2.90 38.39 -13.14
CA VAL A 189 1.74 39.22 -13.50
C VAL A 189 2.20 40.62 -13.93
N GLN A 190 3.08 41.26 -13.16
CA GLN A 190 3.58 42.60 -13.50
C GLN A 190 4.33 42.59 -14.84
N GLU A 191 5.21 41.62 -15.06
CA GLU A 191 5.95 41.47 -16.32
C GLU A 191 5.01 41.22 -17.50
N PHE A 192 4.07 40.28 -17.36
CA PHE A 192 3.15 39.93 -18.44
C PHE A 192 2.23 41.08 -18.82
N CYS A 193 1.64 41.78 -17.85
CA CYS A 193 0.76 42.92 -18.11
C CYS A 193 1.45 44.06 -18.87
N GLN A 194 2.77 44.21 -18.72
CA GLN A 194 3.56 45.17 -19.50
C GLN A 194 3.71 44.80 -20.99
N THR A 195 3.45 43.54 -21.35
CA THR A 195 3.53 43.06 -22.75
C THR A 195 2.22 43.22 -23.53
N LEU A 196 1.13 43.57 -22.85
CA LEU A 196 -0.20 43.73 -23.46
C LEU A 196 -0.29 45.03 -24.29
N ASP A 197 -1.26 45.06 -25.22
CA ASP A 197 -1.60 46.26 -26.00
C ASP A 197 -3.12 46.55 -25.85
N PRO A 198 -3.52 47.65 -25.18
CA PRO A 198 -2.64 48.63 -24.54
C PRO A 198 -1.92 48.05 -23.30
N VAL A 199 -0.79 48.64 -22.94
CA VAL A 199 0.00 48.26 -21.76
C VAL A 199 -0.83 48.44 -20.49
N VAL A 200 -0.82 47.43 -19.62
CA VAL A 200 -1.48 47.46 -18.30
C VAL A 200 -0.42 47.53 -17.20
N THR A 201 -0.53 48.52 -16.30
CA THR A 201 0.38 48.66 -15.15
C THR A 201 -0.26 48.05 -13.91
N VAL A 202 0.50 47.22 -13.19
CA VAL A 202 0.12 46.64 -11.90
C VAL A 202 1.21 46.99 -10.89
N ASP A 203 0.84 47.68 -9.81
CA ASP A 203 1.76 48.18 -8.77
C ASP A 203 1.56 47.45 -7.43
N HIS A 204 0.33 47.04 -7.12
CA HIS A 204 -0.07 46.49 -5.84
C HIS A 204 -0.95 45.25 -5.98
N PHE A 205 -1.04 44.44 -4.92
CA PHE A 205 -1.82 43.21 -4.91
C PHE A 205 -2.69 43.07 -3.67
N ILE A 206 -3.94 42.64 -3.86
CA ILE A 206 -4.79 42.08 -2.80
C ILE A 206 -4.63 40.56 -2.86
N LEU A 207 -4.25 39.93 -1.73
CA LEU A 207 -3.98 38.49 -1.70
C LEU A 207 -5.08 37.72 -0.98
N THR A 208 -5.45 36.56 -1.53
CA THR A 208 -6.35 35.61 -0.87
C THR A 208 -5.91 34.18 -1.12
N GLY A 209 -6.30 33.27 -0.24
CA GLY A 209 -5.98 31.85 -0.33
C GLY A 209 -6.76 31.08 0.73
N ILE A 210 -7.11 29.83 0.42
CA ILE A 210 -7.91 28.96 1.30
C ILE A 210 -6.97 27.92 1.95
N SER A 211 -7.18 27.63 3.24
CA SER A 211 -6.43 26.62 4.00
C SER A 211 -4.94 26.99 4.09
N LYS A 212 -4.03 26.08 3.73
CA LYS A 212 -2.58 26.33 3.64
C LYS A 212 -2.22 27.48 2.71
N ARG A 213 -3.09 27.81 1.75
CA ARG A 213 -2.91 28.99 0.90
C ARG A 213 -3.29 30.27 1.63
N GLY A 214 -4.25 30.21 2.56
CA GLY A 214 -4.50 31.29 3.53
C GLY A 214 -3.29 31.52 4.43
N TRP A 215 -2.62 30.44 4.85
CA TRP A 215 -1.32 30.54 5.52
C TRP A 215 -0.26 31.23 4.61
N THR A 216 -0.20 30.83 3.35
CA THR A 216 0.71 31.45 2.36
C THR A 216 0.40 32.93 2.14
N THR A 217 -0.87 33.32 2.12
CA THR A 217 -1.33 34.71 2.02
C THR A 217 -0.76 35.56 3.16
N TRP A 218 -0.87 35.07 4.40
CA TRP A 218 -0.30 35.75 5.57
C TRP A 218 1.22 35.93 5.46
N LEU A 219 1.95 34.86 5.14
CA LEU A 219 3.41 34.92 5.03
C LEU A 219 3.89 35.78 3.86
N THR A 220 3.13 35.84 2.77
CA THR A 220 3.45 36.70 1.61
C THR A 220 3.33 38.18 2.00
N ALA A 221 2.27 38.57 2.72
CA ALA A 221 2.14 39.93 3.26
C ALA A 221 3.24 40.28 4.25
N ALA A 222 3.76 39.29 4.98
CA ALA A 222 4.86 39.52 5.91
C ALA A 222 6.19 39.87 5.22
N VAL A 223 6.38 39.58 3.92
CA VAL A 223 7.67 39.74 3.22
C VAL A 223 7.68 40.63 1.98
N ASP A 224 6.53 40.95 1.40
CA ASP A 224 6.44 41.71 0.14
C ASP A 224 5.63 43.00 0.30
N ASP A 225 6.26 44.15 0.02
CA ASP A 225 5.65 45.48 0.22
C ASP A 225 4.63 45.84 -0.87
N ARG A 226 4.49 45.05 -1.94
CA ARG A 226 3.46 45.26 -2.96
C ARG A 226 2.07 44.85 -2.48
N VAL A 227 1.96 44.14 -1.36
CA VAL A 227 0.67 43.69 -0.83
C VAL A 227 -0.07 44.89 -0.22
N ALA A 228 -1.25 45.20 -0.76
CA ALA A 228 -2.11 46.30 -0.31
C ALA A 228 -3.17 45.88 0.70
N ALA A 229 -3.63 44.62 0.64
CA ALA A 229 -4.58 44.03 1.57
C ALA A 229 -4.53 42.49 1.49
N ILE A 230 -5.01 41.81 2.52
CA ILE A 230 -5.13 40.34 2.51
C ILE A 230 -6.50 39.85 2.98
N ALA A 231 -6.94 38.74 2.42
CA ALA A 231 -8.13 38.01 2.83
C ALA A 231 -7.84 36.50 2.95
N PRO A 232 -7.12 36.07 4.01
CA PRO A 232 -6.84 34.67 4.25
C PRO A 232 -8.11 33.93 4.69
N ALA A 233 -8.37 32.77 4.08
CA ALA A 233 -9.57 31.98 4.34
C ALA A 233 -9.19 30.62 4.96
N VAL A 234 -9.95 30.21 5.99
CA VAL A 234 -9.86 28.94 6.74
C VAL A 234 -8.43 28.54 7.10
N PHE A 235 -7.64 29.53 7.53
CA PHE A 235 -6.41 29.33 8.28
C PHE A 235 -6.52 30.12 9.58
N ASP A 236 -7.37 29.61 10.47
CA ASP A 236 -7.75 30.24 11.74
C ASP A 236 -6.92 29.66 12.90
N ALA A 237 -5.59 29.74 12.77
CA ALA A 237 -4.66 29.22 13.78
C ALA A 237 -3.33 29.99 13.80
N LEU A 238 -3.41 31.32 13.66
CA LEU A 238 -2.28 32.18 14.04
C LEU A 238 -2.01 32.01 15.54
N ASN A 239 -0.79 32.33 15.97
CA ASN A 239 -0.32 32.00 17.32
C ASN A 239 -0.47 30.48 17.51
N LEU A 240 0.20 29.76 16.61
CA LEU A 240 -0.11 28.39 16.25
C LEU A 240 0.01 27.44 17.44
N ARG A 241 0.99 27.68 18.31
CA ARG A 241 1.16 26.91 19.55
C ARG A 241 -0.07 27.02 20.45
N GLU A 242 -0.48 28.25 20.79
CA GLU A 242 -1.64 28.47 21.67
C GLU A 242 -2.93 27.93 21.04
N SER A 243 -3.14 28.18 19.75
CA SER A 243 -4.30 27.68 19.00
C SER A 243 -4.39 26.15 19.02
N LEU A 244 -3.28 25.43 18.82
CA LEU A 244 -3.26 23.96 18.81
C LEU A 244 -3.28 23.35 20.22
N LEU A 245 -2.66 23.98 21.21
CA LEU A 245 -2.82 23.55 22.61
C LEU A 245 -4.28 23.67 23.06
N HIS A 246 -4.96 24.76 22.70
CA HIS A 246 -6.40 24.91 22.94
C HIS A 246 -7.22 23.86 22.20
N HIS A 247 -6.88 23.57 20.94
CA HIS A 247 -7.50 22.48 20.16
C HIS A 247 -7.53 21.16 20.94
N HIS A 248 -6.36 20.72 21.40
CA HIS A 248 -6.25 19.47 22.13
C HIS A 248 -6.94 19.54 23.51
N ALA A 249 -6.84 20.66 24.21
CA ALA A 249 -7.49 20.85 25.51
C ALA A 249 -9.03 20.79 25.42
N VAL A 250 -9.60 21.30 24.33
CA VAL A 250 -11.06 21.36 24.11
C VAL A 250 -11.63 20.01 23.65
N TYR A 251 -10.95 19.32 22.74
CA TYR A 251 -11.44 18.04 22.22
C TYR A 251 -10.99 16.83 23.03
N GLY A 252 -9.85 16.92 23.74
CA GLY A 252 -9.17 15.77 24.34
C GLY A 252 -8.49 14.86 23.31
N PHE A 253 -8.44 15.27 22.05
CA PHE A 253 -7.78 14.57 20.95
C PHE A 253 -7.42 15.56 19.82
N TRP A 254 -6.49 15.17 18.94
CA TRP A 254 -6.20 15.89 17.70
C TRP A 254 -7.24 15.57 16.63
N ALA A 255 -7.84 16.58 16.02
CA ALA A 255 -8.87 16.35 14.99
C ALA A 255 -8.29 15.49 13.85
N PRO A 256 -9.09 14.59 13.22
CA PRO A 256 -8.60 13.73 12.15
C PRO A 256 -7.94 14.48 10.98
N ALA A 257 -8.35 15.73 10.73
CA ALA A 257 -7.75 16.60 9.74
C ALA A 257 -6.26 16.92 10.01
N LEU A 258 -5.82 16.87 11.27
CA LEU A 258 -4.43 17.07 11.69
C LEU A 258 -3.59 15.78 11.69
N ASN A 259 -4.14 14.66 11.21
CA ASN A 259 -3.52 13.35 11.36
C ASN A 259 -2.15 13.22 10.68
N ASP A 260 -1.87 13.95 9.60
CA ASP A 260 -0.54 13.93 8.96
C ASP A 260 0.56 14.43 9.91
N TYR A 261 0.26 15.46 10.72
CA TYR A 261 1.16 16.00 11.74
C TYR A 261 1.31 15.03 12.93
N VAL A 262 0.19 14.44 13.39
CA VAL A 262 0.18 13.44 14.46
C VAL A 262 0.98 12.19 14.06
N ALA A 263 0.77 11.68 12.84
CA ALA A 263 1.45 10.49 12.34
C ALA A 263 2.96 10.68 12.13
N MET A 264 3.39 11.93 11.89
CA MET A 264 4.81 12.31 11.86
C MET A 264 5.37 12.64 13.25
N GLY A 265 4.58 12.57 14.33
CA GLY A 265 5.03 12.86 15.69
C GLY A 265 5.29 14.35 15.94
N ILE A 266 4.80 15.25 15.07
CA ILE A 266 5.00 16.70 15.21
C ILE A 266 4.34 17.23 16.49
N MET A 267 3.14 16.73 16.79
CA MET A 267 2.36 17.18 17.96
C MET A 267 3.04 16.86 19.29
N ASP A 268 3.85 15.80 19.36
CA ASP A 268 4.58 15.39 20.56
C ASP A 268 5.83 16.25 20.81
N ARG A 269 6.18 17.13 19.86
CA ARG A 269 7.40 17.95 19.86
C ARG A 269 7.11 19.44 20.08
N PHE A 270 5.89 19.81 20.52
CA PHE A 270 5.52 21.22 20.70
C PHE A 270 6.35 21.94 21.78
N ASP A 271 6.87 21.17 22.75
CA ASP A 271 7.75 21.65 23.83
C ASP A 271 9.25 21.57 23.48
N ASP A 272 9.61 21.03 22.30
CA ASP A 272 11.01 20.99 21.86
C ASP A 272 11.50 22.41 21.52
N PRO A 273 12.73 22.79 21.90
CA PRO A 273 13.33 24.07 21.50
C PRO A 273 13.38 24.28 19.98
N GLU A 274 13.51 23.19 19.21
CA GLU A 274 13.50 23.23 17.74
C GLU A 274 12.14 23.65 17.17
N MET A 275 11.04 23.43 17.90
CA MET A 275 9.72 23.91 17.52
C MET A 275 9.66 25.44 17.56
N ASP A 276 10.30 26.10 18.51
CA ASP A 276 10.37 27.57 18.54
C ASP A 276 11.03 28.12 17.27
N LEU A 277 12.13 27.49 16.84
CA LEU A 277 12.82 27.86 15.61
C LEU A 277 11.97 27.63 14.36
N LEU A 278 11.12 26.60 14.37
CA LEU A 278 10.19 26.34 13.27
C LEU A 278 9.10 27.41 13.23
N LEU A 279 8.48 27.70 14.38
CA LEU A 279 7.43 28.72 14.53
C LEU A 279 7.93 30.10 14.13
N ASP A 280 9.16 30.47 14.49
CA ASP A 280 9.84 31.70 14.04
C ASP A 280 9.87 31.85 12.52
N ILE A 281 9.78 30.75 11.76
CA ILE A 281 9.74 30.74 10.30
C ILE A 281 8.29 30.76 9.81
N VAL A 282 7.45 29.88 10.36
CA VAL A 282 6.16 29.53 9.75
C VAL A 282 4.97 30.24 10.37
N ASP A 283 5.01 30.72 11.61
CA ASP A 283 3.83 31.35 12.24
C ASP A 283 3.70 32.83 11.85
N PRO A 284 2.63 33.24 11.13
CA PRO A 284 2.41 34.64 10.79
C PRO A 284 2.32 35.58 11.99
N TYR A 285 1.89 35.09 13.15
CA TYR A 285 1.71 35.88 14.37
C TYR A 285 3.02 36.55 14.82
N LEU A 286 4.15 35.85 14.65
CA LEU A 286 5.48 36.37 15.03
C LEU A 286 5.99 37.49 14.11
N TYR A 287 5.29 37.73 12.99
CA TYR A 287 5.60 38.79 12.04
C TYR A 287 4.71 40.03 12.16
N LEU A 288 3.71 40.05 13.06
CA LEU A 288 2.74 41.13 13.17
C LEU A 288 3.37 42.50 13.53
N ASN A 289 4.55 42.52 14.14
CA ASN A 289 5.25 43.76 14.45
C ASN A 289 5.81 44.51 13.22
N ARG A 290 5.77 43.91 12.02
CA ARG A 290 6.29 44.52 10.78
C ARG A 290 5.36 45.60 10.28
N SER A 291 5.91 46.71 9.76
CA SER A 291 5.12 47.81 9.20
C SER A 291 4.22 47.36 8.04
N ARG A 292 4.67 46.44 7.20
CA ARG A 292 3.87 45.87 6.10
C ARG A 292 2.69 45.02 6.57
N MET A 293 2.69 44.60 7.83
CA MET A 293 1.53 43.93 8.41
C MET A 293 0.42 44.90 8.79
N THR A 294 0.51 46.23 8.59
CA THR A 294 -0.60 47.16 8.89
C THR A 294 -1.67 47.25 7.79
N VAL A 295 -1.52 46.50 6.69
CA VAL A 295 -2.49 46.44 5.59
C VAL A 295 -3.87 45.94 6.06
N PRO A 296 -4.99 46.30 5.44
CA PRO A 296 -6.30 45.76 5.77
C PRO A 296 -6.35 44.22 5.67
N LYS A 297 -6.99 43.58 6.65
CA LYS A 297 -7.13 42.11 6.74
C LYS A 297 -8.59 41.71 6.84
N TYR A 298 -9.04 40.82 5.96
CA TYR A 298 -10.37 40.20 6.05
C TYR A 298 -10.24 38.69 6.27
N VAL A 299 -10.26 38.28 7.54
CA VAL A 299 -10.11 36.88 7.94
C VAL A 299 -11.44 36.17 7.72
N ILE A 300 -11.44 35.10 6.92
CA ILE A 300 -12.64 34.30 6.66
C ILE A 300 -12.47 32.96 7.37
N ALA A 301 -13.30 32.67 8.36
CA ALA A 301 -13.30 31.45 9.16
C ALA A 301 -14.59 30.65 8.96
N SER A 302 -14.58 29.39 9.39
CA SER A 302 -15.74 28.51 9.33
C SER A 302 -16.18 28.12 10.73
N SER A 303 -17.48 28.18 10.99
CA SER A 303 -18.07 27.80 12.27
C SER A 303 -18.04 26.30 12.58
N GLY A 304 -17.74 25.47 11.56
CA GLY A 304 -17.72 24.01 11.65
C GLY A 304 -16.50 23.39 10.96
N ASP A 305 -15.38 24.10 10.93
CA ASP A 305 -14.12 23.68 10.29
C ASP A 305 -13.57 22.34 10.83
N GLN A 306 -13.07 21.46 9.97
CA GLN A 306 -12.49 20.17 10.40
C GLN A 306 -11.12 20.30 11.08
N PHE A 307 -10.37 21.37 10.80
CA PHE A 307 -9.01 21.62 11.28
C PHE A 307 -9.00 22.50 12.52
N PHE A 308 -9.77 23.59 12.52
CA PHE A 308 -9.64 24.66 13.51
C PHE A 308 -10.90 24.80 14.35
N LEU A 309 -10.71 25.14 15.63
CA LEU A 309 -11.84 25.43 16.51
C LEU A 309 -12.53 26.73 16.06
N PRO A 310 -13.86 26.84 16.21
CA PRO A 310 -14.57 28.05 15.80
C PRO A 310 -14.19 29.28 16.64
N ASP A 311 -13.67 29.09 17.85
CA ASP A 311 -13.22 30.17 18.76
C ASP A 311 -11.71 30.45 18.68
N SER A 312 -11.00 30.00 17.64
CA SER A 312 -9.53 30.15 17.52
C SER A 312 -9.07 31.61 17.36
N ALA A 313 -9.92 32.48 16.80
CA ALA A 313 -9.63 33.91 16.63
C ALA A 313 -9.20 34.61 17.93
N ARG A 314 -9.62 34.09 19.09
CA ARG A 314 -9.28 34.63 20.42
C ARG A 314 -7.78 34.74 20.71
N PHE A 315 -6.93 33.97 20.00
CA PHE A 315 -5.49 33.92 20.25
C PHE A 315 -4.68 34.92 19.44
N TYR A 316 -5.29 35.62 18.47
CA TYR A 316 -4.54 36.50 17.59
C TYR A 316 -5.30 37.71 17.04
N PHE A 317 -6.64 37.66 16.96
CA PHE A 317 -7.41 38.67 16.23
C PHE A 317 -7.23 40.06 16.85
N ASP A 318 -7.22 40.15 18.18
CA ASP A 318 -7.04 41.41 18.89
C ASP A 318 -5.63 42.01 18.80
N ASP A 319 -4.64 41.21 18.42
CA ASP A 319 -3.26 41.65 18.23
C ASP A 319 -2.99 42.11 16.79
N LEU A 320 -3.91 41.86 15.86
CA LEU A 320 -3.73 42.24 14.46
C LEU A 320 -3.60 43.78 14.32
N PRO A 321 -2.51 44.28 13.71
CA PRO A 321 -2.33 45.71 13.52
C PRO A 321 -3.09 46.23 12.29
N GLY A 322 -3.42 47.52 12.29
CA GLY A 322 -4.18 48.15 11.19
C GLY A 322 -5.64 47.69 11.10
N PRO A 323 -6.36 48.02 10.01
CA PRO A 323 -7.74 47.61 9.82
C PRO A 323 -7.88 46.08 9.79
N ARG A 324 -8.77 45.56 10.64
CA ARG A 324 -9.00 44.12 10.82
C ARG A 324 -10.49 43.81 10.81
N TYR A 325 -10.83 42.77 10.07
CA TYR A 325 -12.19 42.30 9.86
C TYR A 325 -12.18 40.78 9.95
N ILE A 326 -13.20 40.19 10.57
CA ILE A 326 -13.41 38.74 10.59
C ILE A 326 -14.80 38.42 10.09
N ARG A 327 -14.93 37.24 9.48
CA ARG A 327 -16.20 36.63 9.14
C ARG A 327 -16.16 35.14 9.47
N SER A 328 -16.94 34.72 10.46
CA SER A 328 -17.24 33.30 10.69
C SER A 328 -18.46 32.88 9.87
N VAL A 329 -18.31 31.89 8.98
CA VAL A 329 -19.39 31.44 8.10
C VAL A 329 -20.19 30.32 8.80
N PRO A 330 -21.47 30.54 9.13
CA PRO A 330 -22.30 29.57 9.83
C PRO A 330 -22.60 28.34 8.96
N ASN A 331 -22.71 27.15 9.57
CA ASN A 331 -23.10 25.90 8.90
C ASN A 331 -22.25 25.53 7.68
N THR A 332 -20.95 25.85 7.73
CA THR A 332 -19.98 25.42 6.72
C THR A 332 -18.88 24.60 7.35
N ASP A 333 -18.14 23.91 6.50
CA ASP A 333 -16.92 23.20 6.87
C ASP A 333 -15.71 23.97 6.28
N HIS A 334 -14.56 23.32 6.19
CA HIS A 334 -13.33 23.91 5.65
C HIS A 334 -13.44 24.35 4.18
N ALA A 335 -14.43 23.86 3.43
CA ALA A 335 -14.63 24.26 2.03
C ALA A 335 -15.40 25.60 1.88
N LEU A 336 -15.99 26.12 2.97
CA LEU A 336 -16.87 27.29 2.96
C LEU A 336 -18.08 27.13 2.01
N ASN A 337 -18.80 28.21 1.75
CA ASN A 337 -19.91 28.27 0.79
C ASN A 337 -19.81 29.51 -0.11
N ALA A 338 -20.71 29.61 -1.09
CA ALA A 338 -20.74 30.71 -2.06
C ALA A 338 -20.76 32.11 -1.40
N SER A 339 -21.46 32.26 -0.28
CA SER A 339 -21.58 33.56 0.39
C SER A 339 -20.24 34.08 0.89
N ALA A 340 -19.32 33.20 1.32
CA ALA A 340 -17.96 33.57 1.71
C ALA A 340 -17.23 34.30 0.57
N PHE A 341 -17.36 33.77 -0.66
CA PHE A 341 -16.76 34.34 -1.86
C PHE A 341 -17.42 35.66 -2.28
N GLU A 342 -18.74 35.79 -2.13
CA GLU A 342 -19.47 37.02 -2.44
C GLU A 342 -18.96 38.22 -1.61
N SER A 343 -18.79 38.06 -0.29
CA SER A 343 -18.23 39.16 0.52
C SER A 343 -16.75 39.39 0.28
N LEU A 344 -15.99 38.36 -0.12
CA LEU A 344 -14.61 38.55 -0.57
C LEU A 344 -14.55 39.44 -1.81
N ILE A 345 -15.46 39.29 -2.77
CA ILE A 345 -15.58 40.19 -3.93
C ILE A 345 -15.85 41.62 -3.46
N SER A 346 -16.80 41.81 -2.54
CA SER A 346 -17.14 43.11 -1.97
C SER A 346 -15.95 43.77 -1.25
N PHE A 347 -15.19 43.00 -0.46
CA PHE A 347 -13.96 43.48 0.18
C PHE A 347 -12.91 43.93 -0.84
N ASN A 348 -12.65 43.13 -1.88
CA ASN A 348 -11.71 43.51 -2.94
C ASN A 348 -12.14 44.80 -3.64
N GLN A 349 -13.42 44.92 -4.01
CA GLN A 349 -13.98 46.12 -4.64
C GLN A 349 -13.82 47.36 -3.75
N ALA A 350 -14.07 47.24 -2.45
CA ALA A 350 -13.90 48.36 -1.53
C ALA A 350 -12.44 48.85 -1.48
N ILE A 351 -11.47 47.93 -1.37
CA ILE A 351 -10.05 48.28 -1.35
C ILE A 351 -9.62 48.95 -2.66
N VAL A 352 -10.02 48.37 -3.81
CA VAL A 352 -9.66 48.88 -5.14
C VAL A 352 -10.24 50.27 -5.40
N THR A 353 -11.48 50.52 -4.97
CA THR A 353 -12.18 51.80 -5.17
C THR A 353 -11.82 52.84 -4.12
N GLY A 354 -11.08 52.45 -3.06
CA GLY A 354 -10.78 53.32 -1.93
C GLY A 354 -12.01 53.64 -1.07
N ALA A 355 -13.06 52.82 -1.13
CA ALA A 355 -14.25 52.98 -0.32
C ALA A 355 -13.91 52.77 1.17
N SER A 356 -14.59 53.52 2.05
CA SER A 356 -14.49 53.29 3.50
C SER A 356 -15.30 52.04 3.84
N LEU A 357 -14.61 50.99 4.28
CA LEU A 357 -15.24 49.78 4.78
C LEU A 357 -15.92 50.07 6.14
N PRO A 358 -17.12 49.49 6.40
CA PRO A 358 -17.83 49.68 7.65
C PRO A 358 -17.05 49.08 8.81
N ALA A 359 -17.05 49.74 9.96
CA ALA A 359 -16.49 49.21 11.19
C ALA A 359 -17.52 48.36 11.93
N LEU A 360 -17.08 47.20 12.43
CA LEU A 360 -17.81 46.37 13.39
C LEU A 360 -16.88 46.16 14.59
N THR A 361 -17.22 46.75 15.73
CA THR A 361 -16.45 46.60 16.98
C THR A 361 -17.33 45.95 18.04
N TRP A 362 -16.73 45.29 19.03
CA TRP A 362 -17.49 44.66 20.09
C TRP A 362 -16.76 44.72 21.43
N THR A 363 -17.54 44.71 22.51
CA THR A 363 -17.03 44.60 23.88
C THR A 363 -17.88 43.63 24.68
N VAL A 364 -17.22 42.78 25.48
CA VAL A 364 -17.89 41.91 26.43
C VAL A 364 -18.27 42.75 27.66
N GLN A 365 -19.55 42.79 27.99
CA GLN A 365 -20.10 43.56 29.11
C GLN A 365 -19.91 42.82 30.44
N SER A 366 -20.17 43.52 31.55
CA SER A 366 -20.04 42.93 32.91
C SER A 366 -21.00 41.76 33.18
N ASP A 367 -22.14 41.72 32.50
CA ASP A 367 -23.10 40.61 32.52
C ASP A 367 -22.78 39.52 31.47
N ARG A 368 -21.62 39.65 30.81
CA ARG A 368 -21.11 38.83 29.71
C ARG A 368 -21.90 38.90 28.40
N SER A 369 -22.89 39.79 28.29
CA SER A 369 -23.50 40.12 26.99
C SER A 369 -22.47 40.79 26.06
N LEU A 370 -22.70 40.71 24.75
CA LEU A 370 -21.87 41.38 23.77
C LEU A 370 -22.53 42.70 23.36
N ARG A 371 -21.81 43.81 23.54
CA ARG A 371 -22.17 45.10 22.94
C ARG A 371 -21.43 45.24 21.63
N VAL A 372 -22.17 45.29 20.53
CA VAL A 372 -21.65 45.40 19.17
C VAL A 372 -21.98 46.79 18.63
N GLU A 373 -20.98 47.46 18.07
CA GLU A 373 -21.11 48.83 17.55
C GLU A 373 -20.68 48.90 16.08
N THR A 374 -21.47 49.60 15.28
CA THR A 374 -21.22 49.86 13.85
C THR A 374 -21.21 51.36 13.57
N ASP A 375 -20.31 51.81 12.68
CA ASP A 375 -20.25 53.22 12.22
C ASP A 375 -21.13 53.49 10.98
N THR A 376 -21.59 52.42 10.34
CA THR A 376 -22.44 52.42 9.17
C THR A 376 -23.69 51.62 9.49
N THR A 377 -24.86 52.05 9.00
CA THR A 377 -26.11 51.32 9.24
C THR A 377 -26.08 49.98 8.48
N PRO A 378 -26.12 48.82 9.18
CA PRO A 378 -26.18 47.52 8.52
C PRO A 378 -27.58 47.25 7.94
N ALA A 379 -27.62 46.49 6.84
CA ALA A 379 -28.86 45.99 6.25
C ALA A 379 -29.54 44.93 7.15
N ALA A 380 -28.75 44.16 7.90
CA ALA A 380 -29.23 43.21 8.89
C ALA A 380 -28.16 42.96 9.97
N VAL A 381 -28.61 42.71 11.20
CA VAL A 381 -27.75 42.22 12.29
C VAL A 381 -28.37 40.97 12.90
N LYS A 382 -27.59 39.89 12.98
CA LYS A 382 -28.04 38.58 13.43
C LYS A 382 -27.17 38.05 14.56
N LEU A 383 -27.80 37.45 15.56
CA LEU A 383 -27.15 36.58 16.53
C LEU A 383 -27.21 35.15 16.01
N TRP A 384 -26.06 34.57 15.70
CA TRP A 384 -25.91 33.15 15.36
C TRP A 384 -25.58 32.35 16.62
N GLN A 385 -26.19 31.19 16.78
CA GLN A 385 -25.97 30.30 17.92
C GLN A 385 -26.14 28.82 17.57
N ALA A 386 -25.36 27.95 18.24
CA ALA A 386 -25.47 26.51 18.17
C ALA A 386 -25.21 25.90 19.56
N THR A 387 -26.05 24.97 20.01
CA THR A 387 -25.87 24.29 21.32
C THR A 387 -25.52 22.82 21.12
N ASN A 388 -24.37 22.39 21.66
CA ASN A 388 -23.94 21.01 21.71
C ASN A 388 -23.96 20.49 23.16
N LEU A 389 -24.76 19.45 23.42
CA LEU A 389 -24.94 18.86 24.74
C LEU A 389 -23.81 17.92 25.15
N ASP A 390 -23.02 17.45 24.19
CA ASP A 390 -22.04 16.38 24.36
C ASP A 390 -20.60 16.90 24.48
N GLY A 391 -20.33 18.15 24.08
CA GLY A 391 -19.01 18.76 24.19
C GLY A 391 -18.87 20.05 23.39
N ARG A 392 -17.65 20.58 23.30
CA ARG A 392 -17.30 21.78 22.51
C ARG A 392 -16.97 21.48 21.04
N ASP A 393 -17.32 20.30 20.54
CA ASP A 393 -17.12 19.92 19.14
C ASP A 393 -18.27 20.44 18.26
N PHE A 394 -18.05 21.53 17.53
CA PHE A 394 -19.02 22.14 16.62
C PHE A 394 -18.74 21.85 15.14
N ARG A 395 -17.82 20.92 14.84
CA ARG A 395 -17.42 20.62 13.45
C ARG A 395 -18.59 20.10 12.65
N LEU A 396 -18.71 20.54 11.41
CA LEU A 396 -19.85 20.18 10.57
C LEU A 396 -19.96 18.65 10.39
N GLU A 397 -18.82 17.96 10.31
CA GLU A 397 -18.75 16.50 10.14
C GLU A 397 -19.32 15.71 11.34
N THR A 398 -19.20 16.22 12.56
CA THR A 398 -19.65 15.55 13.79
C THR A 398 -20.95 16.12 14.32
N PHE A 399 -21.08 17.45 14.34
CA PHE A 399 -22.21 18.18 14.90
C PHE A 399 -23.34 18.41 13.88
N GLY A 400 -23.00 18.57 12.61
CA GLY A 400 -23.94 18.90 11.53
C GLY A 400 -24.33 20.39 11.48
N ALA A 401 -25.11 20.74 10.45
CA ALA A 401 -25.57 22.12 10.22
C ALA A 401 -26.70 22.50 11.19
N ARG A 402 -26.35 22.97 12.39
CA ARG A 402 -27.29 23.34 13.47
C ARG A 402 -27.08 24.74 14.05
N TRP A 403 -26.31 25.58 13.37
CA TRP A 403 -26.26 27.01 13.68
C TRP A 403 -27.58 27.66 13.24
N GLU A 404 -28.21 28.38 14.16
CA GLU A 404 -29.46 29.11 13.94
C GLU A 404 -29.25 30.60 14.21
N SER A 405 -29.97 31.45 13.48
CA SER A 405 -29.88 32.90 13.63
C SER A 405 -31.17 33.52 14.14
N THR A 406 -31.05 34.54 14.98
CA THR A 406 -32.14 35.46 15.33
C THR A 406 -31.75 36.89 15.01
N ASP A 407 -32.68 37.70 14.51
CA ASP A 407 -32.41 39.12 14.24
C ASP A 407 -32.21 39.88 15.56
N LEU A 408 -31.19 40.74 15.60
CA LEU A 408 -30.96 41.69 16.68
C LEU A 408 -31.54 43.05 16.31
N THR A 409 -32.19 43.69 17.28
CA THR A 409 -32.68 45.06 17.14
C THR A 409 -31.64 46.06 17.61
N GLU A 410 -31.54 47.17 16.90
CA GLU A 410 -30.76 48.32 17.32
C GLU A 410 -31.27 48.84 18.67
N SER A 411 -30.38 48.96 19.64
CA SER A 411 -30.66 49.40 21.01
C SER A 411 -30.46 50.90 21.18
N GLU A 412 -29.40 51.42 20.57
CA GLU A 412 -29.01 52.83 20.45
C GLU A 412 -28.45 52.99 19.03
N GLU A 413 -28.34 54.23 18.52
CA GLU A 413 -27.80 54.47 17.17
C GLU A 413 -26.45 53.77 16.95
N GLY A 414 -26.40 52.81 16.03
CA GLY A 414 -25.24 51.99 15.70
C GLY A 414 -24.93 50.87 16.71
N VAL A 415 -25.78 50.59 17.69
CA VAL A 415 -25.48 49.70 18.83
C VAL A 415 -26.46 48.54 18.91
N TYR A 416 -25.93 47.32 18.96
CA TYR A 416 -26.67 46.08 19.09
C TYR A 416 -26.22 45.31 20.34
N LEU A 417 -27.18 44.84 21.14
CA LEU A 417 -26.90 44.06 22.35
C LEU A 417 -27.28 42.60 22.12
N ALA A 418 -26.30 41.71 22.21
CA ALA A 418 -26.51 40.26 22.15
C ALA A 418 -26.39 39.68 23.56
N ALA A 419 -27.49 39.17 24.10
CA ALA A 419 -27.48 38.49 25.38
C ALA A 419 -26.65 37.19 25.30
N MET A 420 -25.84 36.92 26.33
CA MET A 420 -25.08 35.68 26.42
C MET A 420 -26.05 34.49 26.53
N PRO A 421 -26.05 33.53 25.58
CA PRO A 421 -26.80 32.31 25.76
C PRO A 421 -26.19 31.49 26.89
N VAL A 422 -27.01 31.03 27.84
CA VAL A 422 -26.58 30.15 28.92
C VAL A 422 -27.29 28.82 28.75
N PRO A 423 -26.63 27.77 28.23
CA PRO A 423 -27.27 26.47 28.09
C PRO A 423 -27.52 25.86 29.48
N GLN A 424 -28.65 25.17 29.65
CA GLN A 424 -28.90 24.38 30.86
C GLN A 424 -27.89 23.23 31.02
N ARG A 425 -27.35 22.75 29.90
CA ARG A 425 -26.36 21.67 29.80
C ARG A 425 -25.56 21.83 28.51
N GLY A 426 -24.28 21.47 28.55
CA GLY A 426 -23.40 21.47 27.38
C GLY A 426 -22.84 22.85 27.11
N PHE A 427 -22.55 23.12 25.84
CA PHE A 427 -21.89 24.32 25.37
C PHE A 427 -22.72 24.98 24.27
N THR A 428 -22.82 26.30 24.30
CA THR A 428 -23.40 27.10 23.23
C THR A 428 -22.31 27.96 22.61
N ALA A 429 -22.03 27.74 21.32
CA ALA A 429 -21.21 28.62 20.50
C ALA A 429 -22.11 29.70 19.87
N TRP A 430 -21.65 30.95 19.81
CA TRP A 430 -22.43 32.07 19.32
C TRP A 430 -21.57 33.25 18.85
N PHE A 431 -22.08 34.05 17.91
CA PHE A 431 -21.44 35.27 17.43
C PHE A 431 -22.48 36.22 16.81
N VAL A 432 -22.13 37.48 16.62
CA VAL A 432 -22.97 38.45 15.91
C VAL A 432 -22.46 38.65 14.49
N GLU A 433 -23.36 38.64 13.52
CA GLU A 433 -23.13 38.90 12.10
C GLU A 433 -23.83 40.21 11.72
N ALA A 434 -23.13 41.09 11.01
CA ALA A 434 -23.67 42.31 10.44
C ALA A 434 -23.46 42.30 8.91
N THR A 435 -24.54 42.52 8.18
CA THR A 435 -24.56 42.57 6.72
C THR A 435 -24.62 44.02 6.26
N PHE A 436 -23.69 44.43 5.40
CA PHE A 436 -23.61 45.78 4.86
C PHE A 436 -23.78 45.77 3.34
N ASP A 437 -24.79 46.47 2.86
CA ASP A 437 -24.96 46.76 1.44
C ASP A 437 -24.12 48.01 1.12
N GLY A 438 -23.13 47.86 0.26
CA GLY A 438 -22.22 48.94 -0.13
C GLY A 438 -22.53 49.47 -1.52
N GLU A 439 -22.39 50.78 -1.74
CA GLU A 439 -22.48 51.36 -3.09
C GLU A 439 -21.35 50.87 -4.02
N TRP A 440 -20.27 50.31 -3.45
CA TRP A 440 -19.08 49.83 -4.17
C TRP A 440 -19.22 48.40 -4.71
N SER A 441 -20.23 47.64 -4.29
CA SER A 441 -20.38 46.23 -4.68
C SER A 441 -21.85 45.83 -4.83
N SER A 442 -22.13 44.96 -5.79
CA SER A 442 -23.42 44.28 -5.90
C SER A 442 -23.61 43.16 -4.87
N PHE A 443 -22.54 42.76 -4.17
CA PHE A 443 -22.56 41.76 -3.13
C PHE A 443 -22.41 42.40 -1.75
N PRO A 444 -23.13 41.91 -0.73
CA PRO A 444 -23.00 42.43 0.61
C PRO A 444 -21.64 42.10 1.21
N LEU A 445 -21.08 43.05 1.96
CA LEU A 445 -19.98 42.77 2.86
C LEU A 445 -20.56 42.26 4.19
N ILE A 446 -20.13 41.07 4.61
CA ILE A 446 -20.55 40.47 5.87
C ILE A 446 -19.38 40.50 6.85
N LEU A 447 -19.59 41.11 8.01
CA LEU A 447 -18.64 41.15 9.11
C LEU A 447 -19.23 40.39 10.30
N THR A 448 -18.39 39.72 11.07
CA THR A 448 -18.81 39.08 12.32
C THR A 448 -17.95 39.54 13.48
N THR A 449 -18.45 39.31 14.68
CA THR A 449 -17.61 39.21 15.87
C THR A 449 -16.85 37.89 15.84
N GLU A 450 -15.88 37.70 16.73
CA GLU A 450 -15.34 36.36 16.98
C GLU A 450 -16.43 35.43 17.56
N VAL A 451 -16.22 34.11 17.41
CA VAL A 451 -17.10 33.11 18.04
C VAL A 451 -16.78 33.00 19.52
N GLN A 452 -17.81 33.14 20.34
CA GLN A 452 -17.76 32.90 21.77
C GLN A 452 -18.37 31.53 22.08
N ILE A 453 -17.84 30.83 23.09
CA ILE A 453 -18.42 29.56 23.58
C ILE A 453 -18.77 29.71 25.07
N THR A 454 -19.96 29.25 25.45
CA THR A 454 -20.52 29.41 26.79
C THR A 454 -21.01 28.08 27.36
N PRO A 455 -20.66 27.71 28.61
CA PRO A 455 -19.66 28.38 29.45
C PRO A 455 -18.25 28.33 28.81
N ASP A 456 -17.48 29.41 28.96
CA ASP A 456 -16.07 29.47 28.47
C ASP A 456 -15.18 28.50 29.26
N ALA A 457 -15.52 28.32 30.54
CA ALA A 457 -14.98 27.27 31.39
C ALA A 457 -15.58 25.91 30.95
N VAL A 458 -14.73 25.06 30.38
CA VAL A 458 -14.61 23.73 31.00
C VAL A 458 -14.11 24.10 32.40
N ASP A 459 -14.91 24.07 33.46
CA ASP A 459 -14.29 24.14 34.80
C ASP A 459 -13.60 22.79 34.91
N PRO A 460 -12.29 22.67 34.61
CA PRO A 460 -11.68 21.38 34.73
C PRO A 460 -11.62 21.16 36.24
N VAL A 461 -12.10 20.00 36.69
CA VAL A 461 -11.89 19.64 38.09
C VAL A 461 -10.37 19.72 38.31
N GLN A 462 -9.91 20.66 39.14
CA GLN A 462 -8.49 20.84 39.36
C GLN A 462 -8.04 19.72 40.32
N ARG A 463 -6.96 19.03 39.95
CA ARG A 463 -6.37 17.94 40.71
C ARG A 463 -4.98 18.33 41.20
N GLN A 464 -4.72 18.08 42.47
CA GLN A 464 -3.41 18.29 43.06
C GLN A 464 -2.49 17.11 42.77
N LEU A 465 -1.27 17.39 42.36
CA LEU A 465 -0.17 16.44 42.35
C LEU A 465 0.81 16.79 43.47
N LEU A 466 1.24 15.78 44.22
CA LEU A 466 2.37 15.82 45.12
C LEU A 466 3.30 14.64 44.81
N VAL A 467 4.61 14.90 44.73
CA VAL A 467 5.63 13.87 44.49
C VAL A 467 6.77 14.02 45.49
N ASP A 468 6.88 13.04 46.37
CA ASP A 468 8.01 12.90 47.30
C ASP A 468 9.19 12.21 46.62
N VAL A 469 10.38 12.37 47.21
CA VAL A 469 11.60 11.69 46.77
C VAL A 469 12.24 10.97 47.95
N GLU A 470 12.46 9.66 47.81
CA GLU A 470 13.20 8.82 48.74
C GLU A 470 14.51 8.36 48.11
N GLY A 471 15.63 8.49 48.82
CA GLY A 471 16.97 8.27 48.29
C GLY A 471 17.59 9.52 47.66
N HIS A 472 18.58 9.35 46.77
CA HIS A 472 19.30 10.44 46.12
C HIS A 472 18.95 10.55 44.62
N GLY A 473 18.20 11.59 44.29
CA GLY A 473 17.80 11.91 42.92
C GLY A 473 16.87 13.11 42.84
N PHE A 474 16.47 13.42 41.62
CA PHE A 474 15.67 14.57 41.23
C PHE A 474 14.43 14.13 40.45
N VAL A 475 13.31 14.81 40.67
CA VAL A 475 12.10 14.68 39.84
C VAL A 475 11.78 16.05 39.25
N ASN A 476 11.47 16.10 37.95
CA ASN A 476 11.18 17.34 37.22
C ASN A 476 9.99 18.13 37.78
N ILE A 477 8.98 17.45 38.34
CA ILE A 477 7.76 18.04 38.90
C ILE A 477 7.53 17.44 40.29
N ARG A 478 7.49 18.29 41.32
CA ARG A 478 7.30 17.85 42.72
C ARG A 478 5.94 18.19 43.29
N ASP A 479 5.32 19.24 42.78
CA ASP A 479 3.95 19.61 43.11
C ASP A 479 3.34 20.38 41.94
N GLY A 480 2.01 20.46 41.93
CA GLY A 480 1.28 21.27 40.96
C GLY A 480 -0.22 21.04 41.03
N VAL A 481 -0.97 21.92 40.36
CA VAL A 481 -2.43 21.81 40.22
C VAL A 481 -2.73 21.72 38.73
N TYR A 482 -3.48 20.70 38.33
CA TYR A 482 -3.67 20.32 36.94
C TYR A 482 -5.13 20.03 36.63
N ASN A 483 -5.52 20.20 35.37
CA ASN A 483 -6.87 19.90 34.91
C ASN A 483 -7.20 18.39 35.01
N ASP A 484 -8.44 18.05 35.33
CA ASP A 484 -8.92 16.65 35.33
C ASP A 484 -8.72 16.01 33.96
N GLY A 485 -8.11 14.83 33.94
CA GLY A 485 -7.72 14.10 32.73
C GLY A 485 -6.41 14.58 32.09
N ALA A 486 -5.77 15.66 32.59
CA ALA A 486 -4.46 16.10 32.08
C ALA A 486 -3.41 15.01 32.25
N VAL A 487 -2.56 14.80 31.26
CA VAL A 487 -1.47 13.81 31.32
C VAL A 487 -0.16 14.54 31.53
N ILE A 488 0.55 14.22 32.62
CA ILE A 488 1.79 14.89 33.02
C ILE A 488 2.97 13.93 32.85
N GLY A 489 3.99 14.36 32.12
CA GLY A 489 5.26 13.64 32.03
C GLY A 489 6.11 13.82 33.30
N LEU A 490 6.16 12.81 34.16
CA LEU A 490 7.09 12.77 35.30
C LEU A 490 8.38 12.07 34.90
N ARG A 491 9.52 12.68 35.24
CA ARG A 491 10.86 12.15 35.01
C ARG A 491 11.65 12.14 36.31
N ALA A 492 12.12 10.96 36.69
CA ALA A 492 13.08 10.75 37.75
C ALA A 492 14.51 10.64 37.19
N THR A 493 15.44 11.38 37.79
CA THR A 493 16.87 11.41 37.45
C THR A 493 17.66 11.07 38.71
N ALA A 494 18.42 9.99 38.70
CA ALA A 494 19.21 9.59 39.87
C ALA A 494 20.50 10.41 39.99
N ASP A 495 20.95 10.64 41.20
CA ASP A 495 22.26 11.24 41.46
C ASP A 495 23.39 10.24 41.18
N GLU A 496 24.63 10.73 41.08
CA GLU A 496 25.81 9.88 40.86
C GLU A 496 25.93 8.79 41.95
N GLY A 497 26.07 7.53 41.53
CA GLY A 497 26.12 6.36 42.42
C GLY A 497 24.75 5.81 42.84
N TRP A 498 23.65 6.39 42.35
CA TRP A 498 22.28 5.93 42.61
C TRP A 498 21.58 5.57 41.29
N ARG A 499 20.51 4.78 41.40
CA ARG A 499 19.59 4.49 40.31
C ARG A 499 18.16 4.69 40.76
N PHE A 500 17.31 5.09 39.83
CA PHE A 500 15.87 5.10 40.05
C PHE A 500 15.37 3.66 40.18
N ALA A 501 14.70 3.33 41.27
CA ALA A 501 14.15 2.01 41.53
C ALA A 501 12.71 1.91 41.03
N ARG A 502 11.83 2.84 41.49
CA ARG A 502 10.39 2.83 41.16
C ARG A 502 9.69 4.12 41.58
N TRP A 503 8.53 4.33 40.98
CA TRP A 503 7.44 5.14 41.51
C TRP A 503 6.58 4.26 42.41
N GLU A 504 6.12 4.79 43.54
CA GLU A 504 5.12 4.18 44.41
C GLU A 504 4.12 5.23 44.91
N GLY A 505 3.03 4.79 45.54
CA GLY A 505 1.89 5.64 45.90
C GLY A 505 0.71 5.41 44.95
N ASP A 506 0.08 6.48 44.48
CA ASP A 506 -1.11 6.40 43.60
C ASP A 506 -0.82 5.82 42.21
N VAL A 507 0.45 5.78 41.80
CA VAL A 507 0.92 4.99 40.64
C VAL A 507 2.17 4.22 41.03
N SER A 508 2.21 2.95 40.61
CA SER A 508 3.39 2.09 40.72
C SER A 508 4.00 1.84 39.34
N SER A 509 5.26 2.20 39.15
CA SER A 509 5.98 1.94 37.90
C SER A 509 7.48 1.87 38.13
N THR A 510 8.19 1.00 37.40
CA THR A 510 9.65 0.95 37.41
C THR A 510 10.28 1.78 36.28
N GLN A 511 9.46 2.46 35.47
CA GLN A 511 9.95 3.32 34.39
C GLN A 511 10.35 4.69 34.95
N ARG A 512 11.57 5.14 34.62
CA ARG A 512 12.09 6.46 35.06
C ARG A 512 11.27 7.65 34.53
N ILE A 513 10.54 7.46 33.44
CA ILE A 513 9.64 8.44 32.86
C ILE A 513 8.26 7.79 32.81
N ILE A 514 7.24 8.47 33.33
CA ILE A 514 5.85 8.04 33.27
C ILE A 514 4.94 9.18 32.85
N ASP A 515 3.89 8.84 32.13
CA ASP A 515 2.78 9.74 31.84
C ASP A 515 1.69 9.52 32.89
N LEU A 516 1.41 10.55 33.67
CA LEU A 516 0.48 10.53 34.77
C LEU A 516 -0.83 11.23 34.38
N ALA A 517 -1.89 10.45 34.15
CA ALA A 517 -3.22 11.01 33.95
C ALA A 517 -3.82 11.51 35.28
N MET A 518 -4.13 12.80 35.38
CA MET A 518 -4.69 13.46 36.56
C MET A 518 -6.21 13.32 36.61
N ASP A 519 -6.69 12.11 36.89
CA ASP A 519 -8.12 11.79 37.08
C ASP A 519 -8.61 11.96 38.54
N ALA A 520 -7.69 12.23 39.45
CA ALA A 520 -7.90 12.48 40.87
C ALA A 520 -6.71 13.29 41.43
N ASP A 521 -6.82 13.77 42.67
CA ASP A 521 -5.63 14.22 43.40
C ASP A 521 -4.69 13.03 43.57
N LYS A 522 -3.40 13.23 43.28
CA LYS A 522 -2.39 12.17 43.28
C LYS A 522 -1.20 12.50 44.15
N HIS A 523 -0.74 11.49 44.88
CA HIS A 523 0.46 11.50 45.69
C HIS A 523 1.35 10.31 45.32
N LEU A 524 2.58 10.59 44.89
CA LEU A 524 3.56 9.58 44.53
C LEU A 524 4.87 9.79 45.29
N THR A 525 5.71 8.76 45.31
CA THR A 525 7.10 8.82 45.77
C THR A 525 8.00 8.25 44.69
N ALA A 526 9.03 9.00 44.29
CA ALA A 526 10.14 8.49 43.50
C ALA A 526 11.18 7.86 44.43
N VAL A 527 11.39 6.56 44.31
CA VAL A 527 12.36 5.82 45.12
C VAL A 527 13.63 5.61 44.31
N PHE A 528 14.76 6.02 44.89
CA PHE A 528 16.11 5.81 44.38
C PHE A 528 16.88 4.88 45.31
N GLU A 529 17.70 3.99 44.74
CA GLU A 529 18.54 3.02 45.48
C GLU A 529 19.99 3.11 44.98
N GLU A 530 20.97 2.69 45.80
CA GLU A 530 22.38 2.70 45.40
C GLU A 530 22.62 1.82 44.16
N ALA A 531 23.34 2.36 43.17
CA ALA A 531 23.72 1.61 41.97
C ALA A 531 24.92 0.70 42.28
N LEU A 532 24.80 -0.59 41.96
CA LEU A 532 25.90 -1.54 42.11
C LEU A 532 27.04 -1.21 41.12
N PRO A 533 28.32 -1.44 41.48
CA PRO A 533 29.42 -1.28 40.54
C PRO A 533 29.24 -2.19 39.33
N GLN A 534 29.62 -1.72 38.14
CA GLN A 534 29.48 -2.47 36.89
C GLN A 534 30.83 -3.01 36.40
N TYR A 535 30.81 -4.20 35.82
CA TYR A 535 32.00 -4.87 35.27
C TYR A 535 31.81 -5.26 33.80
N ALA A 536 32.86 -5.10 33.01
CA ALA A 536 32.87 -5.46 31.59
C ALA A 536 33.16 -6.95 31.38
N LEU A 537 32.35 -7.60 30.54
CA LEU A 537 32.59 -8.94 29.99
C LEU A 537 32.94 -8.78 28.51
N GLU A 538 34.16 -9.13 28.16
CA GLU A 538 34.63 -9.15 26.77
C GLU A 538 34.72 -10.60 26.29
N LEU A 539 34.16 -10.86 25.11
CA LEU A 539 34.19 -12.18 24.49
C LEU A 539 34.94 -12.14 23.17
N PHE A 540 35.76 -13.16 22.95
CA PHE A 540 36.53 -13.36 21.73
C PHE A 540 36.17 -14.71 21.09
N VAL A 541 36.50 -14.85 19.81
CA VAL A 541 36.28 -16.07 19.04
C VAL A 541 37.61 -16.47 18.38
N ASP A 542 38.05 -17.70 18.62
CA ASP A 542 39.16 -18.36 17.90
C ASP A 542 38.58 -19.46 16.99
N GLY A 543 38.72 -19.31 15.68
CA GLY A 543 38.01 -20.13 14.67
C GLY A 543 36.76 -19.45 14.11
N GLU A 544 35.83 -20.22 13.54
CA GLU A 544 34.58 -19.69 12.95
C GLU A 544 33.35 -20.10 13.77
N GLY A 545 32.65 -19.10 14.30
CA GLY A 545 31.46 -19.24 15.12
C GLY A 545 31.04 -17.91 15.72
N THR A 546 30.01 -17.93 16.55
CA THR A 546 29.50 -16.75 17.26
C THR A 546 29.31 -17.03 18.75
N VAL A 547 29.25 -15.98 19.55
CA VAL A 547 28.96 -16.02 20.99
C VAL A 547 27.77 -15.12 21.30
N ASP A 548 26.89 -15.56 22.20
CA ASP A 548 25.69 -14.84 22.63
C ASP A 548 25.54 -14.90 24.16
N PRO A 549 25.47 -13.76 24.88
CA PRO A 549 25.62 -12.39 24.38
C PRO A 549 27.04 -12.12 23.85
N ASN A 550 27.23 -11.10 23.00
CA ASN A 550 28.56 -10.74 22.46
C ASN A 550 29.33 -9.78 23.40
N GLY A 551 29.45 -10.16 24.67
CA GLY A 551 29.99 -9.32 25.74
C GLY A 551 28.98 -8.28 26.26
N GLY A 552 29.44 -7.37 27.11
CA GLY A 552 28.62 -6.31 27.68
C GLY A 552 29.11 -5.81 29.03
N VAL A 553 28.38 -4.87 29.62
CA VAL A 553 28.62 -4.36 30.96
C VAL A 553 27.50 -4.84 31.87
N TYR A 554 27.84 -5.41 33.02
CA TYR A 554 26.90 -6.06 33.93
C TYR A 554 27.09 -5.55 35.36
N ASP A 555 26.00 -5.41 36.11
CA ASP A 555 26.05 -5.09 37.54
C ASP A 555 26.81 -6.19 38.31
N ALA A 556 27.55 -5.79 39.35
CA ALA A 556 28.31 -6.70 40.19
C ALA A 556 27.43 -7.81 40.78
N GLY A 557 27.87 -9.06 40.64
CA GLY A 557 27.16 -10.26 41.09
C GLY A 557 26.20 -10.86 40.05
N THR A 558 26.03 -10.24 38.87
CA THR A 558 25.21 -10.80 37.80
C THR A 558 25.79 -12.12 37.29
N GLU A 559 24.97 -13.15 37.13
CA GLU A 559 25.33 -14.38 36.43
C GLU A 559 24.93 -14.29 34.95
N VAL A 560 25.92 -14.37 34.06
CA VAL A 560 25.77 -14.25 32.60
C VAL A 560 25.97 -15.63 31.96
N SER A 561 24.98 -16.08 31.20
CA SER A 561 25.04 -17.34 30.43
C SER A 561 25.53 -17.06 29.00
N VAL A 562 26.78 -17.38 28.70
CA VAL A 562 27.38 -17.21 27.36
C VAL A 562 27.30 -18.50 26.55
N LYS A 563 26.73 -18.42 25.35
CA LYS A 563 26.53 -19.57 24.44
C LYS A 563 27.37 -19.40 23.20
N ALA A 564 28.16 -20.41 22.85
CA ALA A 564 28.89 -20.49 21.60
C ALA A 564 28.06 -21.22 20.53
N THR A 565 27.98 -20.67 19.33
CA THR A 565 27.31 -21.29 18.17
C THR A 565 28.33 -21.48 17.05
N PRO A 566 28.72 -22.71 16.71
CA PRO A 566 29.68 -22.95 15.63
C PRO A 566 29.11 -22.56 14.27
N ALA A 567 29.98 -22.09 13.37
CA ALA A 567 29.63 -21.91 11.96
C ALA A 567 29.51 -23.26 11.23
N ASP A 568 28.93 -23.26 10.02
CA ASP A 568 28.84 -24.47 9.18
C ASP A 568 30.23 -25.05 8.91
N GLY A 569 30.40 -26.35 9.17
CA GLY A 569 31.69 -27.01 9.05
C GLY A 569 32.62 -26.84 10.25
N TRP A 570 32.18 -26.19 11.33
CA TRP A 570 32.93 -26.02 12.57
C TRP A 570 32.20 -26.64 13.78
N GLN A 571 32.93 -26.92 14.85
CA GLN A 571 32.38 -27.35 16.14
C GLN A 571 33.02 -26.54 17.28
N PHE A 572 32.26 -26.33 18.34
CA PHE A 572 32.76 -25.72 19.56
C PHE A 572 33.68 -26.71 20.29
N GLU A 573 34.88 -26.26 20.65
CA GLU A 573 35.89 -27.07 21.34
C GLU A 573 35.88 -26.80 22.84
N ARG A 574 36.04 -25.54 23.25
CA ARG A 574 36.07 -25.12 24.68
C ARG A 574 36.00 -23.60 24.82
N TRP A 575 35.78 -23.14 26.05
CA TRP A 575 36.05 -21.78 26.51
C TRP A 575 37.44 -21.69 27.14
N GLU A 576 38.10 -20.54 26.97
CA GLU A 576 39.37 -20.20 27.62
C GLU A 576 39.45 -18.72 28.04
N GLY A 577 40.48 -18.34 28.80
CA GLY A 577 40.60 -17.01 29.40
C GLY A 577 40.20 -16.99 30.88
N ASP A 578 39.48 -15.96 31.31
CA ASP A 578 39.06 -15.75 32.71
C ASP A 578 37.97 -16.72 33.18
N ALA A 579 37.39 -17.49 32.26
CA ALA A 579 36.58 -18.67 32.54
C ALA A 579 36.86 -19.74 31.49
N THR A 580 36.95 -20.99 31.94
CA THR A 580 37.40 -22.12 31.11
C THR A 580 36.44 -23.30 31.24
N GLY A 581 36.31 -24.11 30.19
CA GLY A 581 35.55 -25.37 30.25
C GLY A 581 34.97 -25.78 28.89
N ASP A 582 34.37 -26.95 28.82
CA ASP A 582 33.73 -27.49 27.61
C ASP A 582 32.20 -27.35 27.61
N GLN A 583 31.63 -26.85 28.70
CA GLN A 583 30.19 -26.64 28.83
C GLN A 583 29.73 -25.46 27.97
N ASN A 584 28.70 -25.69 27.16
CA ASN A 584 28.11 -24.68 26.30
C ASN A 584 26.58 -24.79 26.33
N PRO A 585 25.86 -23.81 26.93
CA PRO A 585 26.34 -22.52 27.42
C PRO A 585 27.21 -22.58 28.68
N LEU A 586 28.09 -21.59 28.87
CA LEU A 586 28.93 -21.35 30.07
C LEU A 586 28.31 -20.28 30.96
N GLN A 587 28.29 -20.50 32.28
CA GLN A 587 27.84 -19.51 33.26
C GLN A 587 29.02 -18.70 33.81
N VAL A 588 28.90 -17.38 33.86
CA VAL A 588 29.96 -16.44 34.28
C VAL A 588 29.40 -15.46 35.31
N VAL A 589 29.99 -15.39 36.52
CA VAL A 589 29.60 -14.40 37.53
C VAL A 589 30.44 -13.14 37.38
N MET A 590 29.78 -11.98 37.30
CA MET A 590 30.42 -10.68 37.09
C MET A 590 30.79 -10.02 38.42
N ASP A 591 31.90 -10.42 39.00
CA ASP A 591 32.48 -9.88 40.25
C ASP A 591 33.69 -8.96 40.03
N HIS A 592 34.22 -8.93 38.81
CA HIS A 592 35.26 -8.05 38.27
C HIS A 592 35.22 -8.10 36.73
N PRO A 593 35.97 -7.25 35.99
CA PRO A 593 36.03 -7.35 34.53
C PRO A 593 36.62 -8.70 34.08
N ARG A 594 36.05 -9.30 33.02
CA ARG A 594 36.43 -10.63 32.52
C ARG A 594 36.61 -10.64 31.00
N GLN A 595 37.61 -11.38 30.52
CA GLN A 595 37.89 -11.67 29.12
C GLN A 595 37.84 -13.19 28.87
N ILE A 596 36.95 -13.64 27.99
CA ILE A 596 36.73 -15.08 27.72
C ILE A 596 36.72 -15.32 26.21
N THR A 597 37.29 -16.43 25.75
CA THR A 597 37.36 -16.80 24.31
C THR A 597 36.61 -18.10 24.06
N ALA A 598 35.74 -18.13 23.05
CA ALA A 598 35.17 -19.36 22.50
C ALA A 598 36.11 -19.91 21.42
N VAL A 599 36.56 -21.15 21.59
CA VAL A 599 37.43 -21.82 20.62
C VAL A 599 36.61 -22.79 19.79
N PHE A 600 36.68 -22.66 18.47
CA PHE A 600 36.06 -23.52 17.48
C PHE A 600 37.13 -24.26 16.66
N ARG A 601 36.79 -25.46 16.19
CA ARG A 601 37.63 -26.26 15.28
C ARG A 601 36.83 -26.76 14.08
N GLU A 602 37.47 -26.88 12.93
CA GLU A 602 36.85 -27.46 11.73
C GLU A 602 36.43 -28.92 11.97
N LYS A 603 35.25 -29.28 11.46
CA LYS A 603 34.74 -30.65 11.42
C LYS A 603 35.43 -31.40 10.27
N ILE A 604 36.16 -32.46 10.59
CA ILE A 604 36.75 -33.35 9.58
C ILE A 604 35.63 -34.18 8.94
N SER A 605 35.51 -34.13 7.61
CA SER A 605 34.52 -34.90 6.85
C SER A 605 35.20 -35.71 5.74
N TYR A 606 34.68 -36.90 5.48
CA TYR A 606 35.13 -37.81 4.43
C TYR A 606 34.05 -38.07 3.39
N ARG A 607 34.47 -38.24 2.12
CA ARG A 607 33.56 -38.52 1.00
C ARG A 607 33.22 -40.01 0.91
N LEU A 608 31.93 -40.34 0.82
CA LEU A 608 31.43 -41.63 0.37
C LEU A 608 31.09 -41.55 -1.12
N THR A 609 31.67 -42.46 -1.91
CA THR A 609 31.34 -42.69 -3.31
C THR A 609 30.63 -44.03 -3.42
N VAL A 610 29.43 -44.06 -4.00
CA VAL A 610 28.68 -45.31 -4.24
C VAL A 610 28.60 -45.61 -5.73
N ASN A 611 28.95 -46.84 -6.11
CA ASN A 611 28.87 -47.34 -7.47
C ASN A 611 27.81 -48.45 -7.55
N VAL A 612 26.87 -48.35 -8.49
CA VAL A 612 25.85 -49.39 -8.70
C VAL A 612 26.18 -50.17 -9.98
N LEU A 613 26.23 -51.49 -9.87
CA LEU A 613 26.42 -52.44 -10.97
C LEU A 613 25.14 -53.28 -11.13
N GLY A 614 24.45 -53.16 -12.25
CA GLY A 614 23.11 -53.73 -12.46
C GLY A 614 22.01 -52.67 -12.32
N GLN A 615 20.78 -53.09 -12.01
CA GLN A 615 19.64 -52.18 -11.79
C GLN A 615 19.15 -52.27 -10.34
N GLY A 616 19.17 -51.13 -9.65
CA GLY A 616 18.82 -50.97 -8.24
C GLY A 616 19.32 -49.64 -7.70
N THR A 617 19.02 -49.36 -6.44
CA THR A 617 19.42 -48.12 -5.76
C THR A 617 20.13 -48.43 -4.44
N VAL A 618 20.91 -47.47 -3.95
CA VAL A 618 21.59 -47.54 -2.66
C VAL A 618 21.29 -46.26 -1.88
N ASP A 619 20.93 -46.39 -0.61
CA ASP A 619 20.73 -45.27 0.31
C ASP A 619 21.66 -45.37 1.53
N PRO A 620 22.45 -44.33 1.87
CA PRO A 620 22.74 -43.14 1.07
C PRO A 620 23.53 -43.46 -0.20
N ASN A 621 23.27 -42.74 -1.29
CA ASN A 621 23.91 -42.92 -2.60
C ASN A 621 25.26 -42.17 -2.75
N GLY A 622 25.83 -41.69 -1.65
CA GLY A 622 27.07 -40.92 -1.60
C GLY A 622 26.93 -39.62 -0.81
N GLY A 623 28.03 -38.89 -0.62
CA GLY A 623 28.02 -37.60 0.08
C GLY A 623 29.28 -37.33 0.91
N LEU A 624 29.28 -36.23 1.66
CA LEU A 624 30.26 -35.94 2.71
C LEU A 624 29.67 -36.29 4.06
N PHE A 625 30.46 -36.96 4.90
CA PHE A 625 30.05 -37.41 6.23
C PHE A 625 31.16 -37.14 7.23
N GLU A 626 30.79 -36.74 8.45
CA GLU A 626 31.76 -36.46 9.52
C GLU A 626 32.62 -37.69 9.85
N GLU A 627 33.85 -37.45 10.28
CA GLU A 627 34.76 -38.50 10.74
C GLU A 627 34.12 -39.33 11.87
N GLY A 628 34.16 -40.65 11.74
CA GLY A 628 33.57 -41.58 12.70
C GLY A 628 32.07 -41.85 12.49
N ALA A 629 31.40 -41.16 11.56
CA ALA A 629 30.00 -41.44 11.25
C ALA A 629 29.79 -42.90 10.83
N VAL A 630 28.80 -43.56 11.42
CA VAL A 630 28.43 -44.95 11.09
C VAL A 630 27.20 -44.93 10.18
N LEU A 631 27.42 -45.05 8.89
CA LEU A 631 26.37 -45.11 7.87
C LEU A 631 25.79 -46.52 7.80
N THR A 632 24.48 -46.62 7.60
CA THR A 632 23.83 -47.90 7.25
C THR A 632 23.41 -47.82 5.80
N LEU A 633 24.18 -48.46 4.91
CA LEU A 633 23.87 -48.52 3.49
C LEU A 633 22.77 -49.57 3.26
N GLN A 634 21.78 -49.24 2.45
CA GLN A 634 20.69 -50.13 2.06
C GLN A 634 20.61 -50.23 0.54
N ALA A 635 20.67 -51.44 0.00
CA ALA A 635 20.52 -51.74 -1.41
C ALA A 635 19.10 -52.22 -1.69
N GLN A 636 18.40 -51.51 -2.59
CA GLN A 636 17.07 -51.87 -3.04
C GLN A 636 17.13 -52.30 -4.50
N PRO A 637 16.89 -53.58 -4.83
CA PRO A 637 16.86 -54.04 -6.21
C PRO A 637 15.61 -53.53 -6.95
N ASP A 638 15.76 -53.25 -8.24
CA ASP A 638 14.64 -52.95 -9.13
C ASP A 638 13.84 -54.22 -9.48
N THR A 639 12.63 -54.05 -10.01
CA THR A 639 11.77 -55.17 -10.41
C THR A 639 12.49 -56.11 -11.39
N GLY A 640 12.52 -57.41 -11.07
CA GLY A 640 13.20 -58.43 -11.88
C GLY A 640 14.71 -58.49 -11.66
N TRP A 641 15.24 -57.79 -10.67
CA TRP A 641 16.62 -57.88 -10.21
C TRP A 641 16.67 -58.31 -8.76
N ARG A 642 17.79 -58.87 -8.33
CA ARG A 642 18.10 -59.15 -6.93
C ARG A 642 19.44 -58.56 -6.55
N PHE A 643 19.56 -58.13 -5.30
CA PHE A 643 20.84 -57.75 -4.72
C PHE A 643 21.72 -59.00 -4.55
N VAL A 644 23.00 -58.88 -4.88
CA VAL A 644 23.97 -59.99 -4.83
C VAL A 644 24.99 -59.77 -3.74
N ARG A 645 25.68 -58.63 -3.76
CA ARG A 645 26.74 -58.32 -2.78
C ARG A 645 27.17 -56.85 -2.80
N TRP A 646 27.73 -56.42 -1.68
CA TRP A 646 28.57 -55.23 -1.56
C TRP A 646 30.03 -55.54 -1.93
N GLN A 647 30.73 -54.55 -2.47
CA GLN A 647 32.16 -54.61 -2.79
C GLN A 647 32.85 -53.26 -2.57
N GLY A 648 34.19 -53.22 -2.66
CA GLY A 648 34.99 -52.02 -2.36
C GLY A 648 35.38 -51.99 -0.89
N ASP A 649 35.20 -50.84 -0.25
CA ASP A 649 35.59 -50.62 1.15
C ASP A 649 34.70 -51.35 2.18
N VAL A 650 33.60 -51.98 1.74
CA VAL A 650 32.82 -52.95 2.52
C VAL A 650 32.49 -54.18 1.68
N GLN A 651 32.26 -55.30 2.34
CA GLN A 651 31.87 -56.57 1.73
C GLN A 651 30.76 -57.22 2.54
N GLY A 652 29.77 -57.79 1.85
CA GLY A 652 28.65 -58.50 2.47
C GLY A 652 27.59 -58.88 1.44
N ASP A 653 26.76 -59.87 1.76
CA ASP A 653 25.69 -60.39 0.89
C ASP A 653 24.29 -59.96 1.35
N GLN A 654 24.20 -59.28 2.50
CA GLN A 654 22.95 -58.73 2.99
C GLN A 654 22.67 -57.36 2.34
N PRO A 655 21.41 -57.06 1.96
CA PRO A 655 21.04 -55.80 1.33
C PRO A 655 21.21 -54.59 2.27
N SER A 656 21.55 -54.79 3.54
CA SER A 656 21.92 -53.73 4.46
C SER A 656 23.29 -53.99 5.08
N ILE A 657 24.16 -52.96 5.13
CA ILE A 657 25.50 -53.04 5.71
C ILE A 657 25.91 -51.74 6.40
N LYS A 658 26.67 -51.83 7.50
CA LYS A 658 27.23 -50.66 8.19
C LYS A 658 28.60 -50.28 7.64
N LEU A 659 28.87 -48.99 7.48
CA LEU A 659 30.14 -48.42 7.05
C LEU A 659 30.55 -47.29 8.02
N VAL A 660 31.79 -47.31 8.51
CA VAL A 660 32.35 -46.23 9.32
C VAL A 660 33.19 -45.28 8.46
N MET A 661 32.89 -43.99 8.51
CA MET A 661 33.57 -42.94 7.75
C MET A 661 34.82 -42.44 8.50
N ASN A 662 35.91 -43.20 8.46
CA ASN A 662 37.22 -42.80 9.01
C ASN A 662 38.27 -42.42 7.95
N SER A 663 37.87 -42.43 6.68
CA SER A 663 38.61 -41.97 5.52
C SER A 663 37.60 -41.76 4.39
N ALA A 664 38.01 -41.20 3.25
CA ALA A 664 37.18 -41.32 2.04
C ALA A 664 36.93 -42.81 1.73
N LYS A 665 35.68 -43.16 1.39
CA LYS A 665 35.23 -44.53 1.14
C LYS A 665 34.58 -44.65 -0.24
N THR A 666 34.81 -45.76 -0.92
CA THR A 666 34.16 -46.16 -2.16
C THR A 666 33.52 -47.54 -2.01
N VAL A 667 32.20 -47.60 -2.18
CA VAL A 667 31.41 -48.83 -2.03
C VAL A 667 30.67 -49.14 -3.32
N GLY A 668 30.65 -50.40 -3.73
CA GLY A 668 29.89 -50.89 -4.86
C GLY A 668 28.73 -51.79 -4.43
N ALA A 669 27.53 -51.58 -4.96
CA ALA A 669 26.41 -52.52 -4.86
C ALA A 669 26.23 -53.27 -6.18
N VAL A 670 26.18 -54.60 -6.12
CA VAL A 670 26.01 -55.47 -7.29
C VAL A 670 24.62 -56.08 -7.28
N PHE A 671 23.89 -55.90 -8.38
CA PHE A 671 22.58 -56.46 -8.66
C PHE A 671 22.66 -57.37 -9.89
N GLU A 672 21.90 -58.46 -9.89
CA GLU A 672 21.77 -59.38 -11.02
C GLU A 672 20.29 -59.56 -11.40
N GLN A 673 20.01 -59.71 -12.68
CA GLN A 673 18.65 -59.90 -13.19
C GLN A 673 18.18 -61.35 -12.92
N ASP A 674 16.98 -61.52 -12.35
CA ASP A 674 16.35 -62.82 -12.22
C ASP A 674 15.84 -63.31 -13.60
N PRO A 675 15.95 -64.61 -13.92
CA PRO A 675 15.52 -65.13 -15.21
C PRO A 675 14.00 -65.04 -15.36
N ILE A 676 13.54 -64.33 -16.39
CA ILE A 676 12.13 -64.30 -16.79
C ILE A 676 11.76 -65.69 -17.34
N LEU A 677 10.70 -66.29 -16.80
CA LEU A 677 10.09 -67.52 -17.31
C LEU A 677 8.65 -67.24 -17.73
N TYR A 678 8.22 -67.81 -18.84
CA TYR A 678 6.84 -67.77 -19.31
C TYR A 678 6.14 -69.10 -19.07
N ARG A 679 4.89 -69.04 -18.62
CA ARG A 679 4.06 -70.21 -18.33
C ARG A 679 3.38 -70.72 -19.60
N LEU A 680 3.60 -71.99 -19.92
CA LEU A 680 2.80 -72.77 -20.87
C LEU A 680 1.71 -73.53 -20.13
N THR A 681 0.44 -73.24 -20.44
CA THR A 681 -0.72 -73.95 -19.92
C THR A 681 -1.33 -74.82 -21.02
N VAL A 682 -1.71 -76.05 -20.69
CA VAL A 682 -2.36 -76.96 -21.65
C VAL A 682 -3.79 -77.23 -21.23
N GLN A 683 -4.71 -77.09 -22.19
CA GLN A 683 -6.13 -77.39 -22.04
C GLN A 683 -6.54 -78.52 -22.99
N ILE A 684 -7.53 -79.33 -22.59
CA ILE A 684 -8.00 -80.47 -23.37
C ILE A 684 -9.53 -80.37 -23.49
N GLU A 685 -10.04 -80.41 -24.72
CA GLU A 685 -11.48 -80.52 -25.03
C GLU A 685 -11.76 -81.86 -25.70
N GLY A 686 -12.73 -82.62 -25.17
CA GLY A 686 -12.95 -84.02 -25.52
C GLY A 686 -12.08 -84.97 -24.68
N GLN A 687 -11.85 -86.19 -25.16
CA GLN A 687 -11.11 -87.23 -24.41
C GLN A 687 -9.74 -87.53 -25.05
N GLY A 688 -8.66 -87.19 -24.33
CA GLY A 688 -7.27 -87.39 -24.75
C GLY A 688 -6.24 -86.85 -23.74
N THR A 689 -4.95 -86.86 -24.08
CA THR A 689 -3.85 -86.31 -23.26
C THR A 689 -2.85 -85.52 -24.11
N VAL A 690 -2.05 -84.65 -23.51
CA VAL A 690 -0.97 -83.87 -24.15
C VAL A 690 0.32 -83.97 -23.35
N ASP A 691 1.45 -84.15 -24.04
CA ASP A 691 2.79 -84.26 -23.43
C ASP A 691 3.79 -83.30 -24.11
N PRO A 692 4.54 -82.46 -23.36
CA PRO A 692 4.37 -82.17 -21.92
C PRO A 692 3.07 -81.42 -21.61
N ASN A 693 2.49 -81.66 -20.44
CA ASN A 693 1.24 -81.04 -20.00
C ASN A 693 1.46 -79.66 -19.33
N GLY A 694 2.18 -78.76 -20.04
CA GLY A 694 2.54 -77.43 -19.56
C GLY A 694 3.85 -77.35 -18.76
N GLY A 695 4.21 -76.13 -18.33
CA GLY A 695 5.46 -75.84 -17.59
C GLY A 695 5.88 -74.37 -17.67
N ASN A 696 6.98 -73.99 -17.00
CA ASN A 696 7.59 -72.67 -17.11
C ASN A 696 8.87 -72.75 -17.93
N TYR A 697 9.01 -71.90 -18.95
CA TYR A 697 10.10 -71.96 -19.92
C TYR A 697 10.71 -70.57 -20.15
N PRO A 698 12.03 -70.45 -20.40
CA PRO A 698 12.64 -69.18 -20.78
C PRO A 698 12.11 -68.65 -22.12
N PRO A 699 12.11 -67.31 -22.32
CA PRO A 699 11.80 -66.67 -23.59
C PRO A 699 12.59 -67.28 -24.75
N GLY A 700 11.90 -67.64 -25.82
CA GLY A 700 12.46 -68.15 -27.06
C GLY A 700 12.68 -69.66 -27.11
N GLN A 701 12.49 -70.41 -26.01
CA GLN A 701 12.55 -71.88 -26.01
C GLN A 701 11.42 -72.47 -26.85
N THR A 702 11.73 -73.44 -27.72
CA THR A 702 10.74 -74.20 -28.48
C THR A 702 10.38 -75.49 -27.73
N VAL A 703 9.10 -75.69 -27.45
CA VAL A 703 8.52 -76.87 -26.79
C VAL A 703 7.74 -77.70 -27.81
N SER A 704 7.97 -79.01 -27.87
CA SER A 704 7.25 -79.93 -28.77
C SER A 704 6.12 -80.61 -28.01
N LEU A 705 4.87 -80.29 -28.33
CA LEU A 705 3.66 -80.84 -27.71
C LEU A 705 3.10 -81.98 -28.56
N THR A 706 2.66 -83.07 -27.92
CA THR A 706 2.05 -84.23 -28.59
C THR A 706 0.71 -84.60 -27.96
N ALA A 707 -0.36 -84.57 -28.75
CA ALA A 707 -1.71 -84.97 -28.40
C ALA A 707 -1.95 -86.46 -28.68
N LYS A 708 -2.50 -87.18 -27.70
CA LYS A 708 -2.85 -88.61 -27.78
C LYS A 708 -4.36 -88.78 -27.53
N PRO A 709 -5.17 -89.13 -28.54
CA PRO A 709 -6.61 -89.36 -28.38
C PRO A 709 -6.94 -90.56 -27.48
N ALA A 710 -8.05 -90.50 -26.76
CA ALA A 710 -8.63 -91.66 -26.08
C ALA A 710 -9.39 -92.58 -27.06
N SER A 711 -9.69 -93.81 -26.64
CA SER A 711 -10.44 -94.78 -27.46
C SER A 711 -11.80 -94.22 -27.89
N GLY A 712 -12.11 -94.28 -29.19
CA GLY A 712 -13.37 -93.78 -29.78
C GLY A 712 -13.35 -92.29 -30.17
N TRP A 713 -12.26 -91.57 -29.87
CA TRP A 713 -12.06 -90.16 -30.19
C TRP A 713 -10.91 -90.00 -31.18
N ARG A 714 -10.96 -88.95 -32.01
CA ARG A 714 -9.82 -88.57 -32.85
C ARG A 714 -9.36 -87.17 -32.48
N PHE A 715 -8.05 -86.93 -32.58
CA PHE A 715 -7.50 -85.59 -32.52
C PHE A 715 -8.02 -84.79 -33.71
N VAL A 716 -8.46 -83.56 -33.45
CA VAL A 716 -9.01 -82.68 -34.46
C VAL A 716 -8.00 -81.60 -34.81
N ARG A 717 -7.57 -80.83 -33.81
CA ARG A 717 -6.66 -79.70 -33.99
C ARG A 717 -6.12 -79.17 -32.67
N TRP A 718 -5.03 -78.41 -32.78
CA TRP A 718 -4.55 -77.48 -31.78
C TRP A 718 -5.26 -76.13 -31.96
N GLU A 719 -5.54 -75.49 -30.84
CA GLU A 719 -6.09 -74.14 -30.71
C GLU A 719 -5.20 -73.29 -29.79
N ASP A 720 -5.47 -71.98 -29.81
CA ASP A 720 -4.78 -70.93 -29.08
C ASP A 720 -3.33 -70.71 -29.56
N ALA A 721 -2.35 -70.77 -28.65
CA ALA A 721 -0.96 -70.43 -28.98
C ALA A 721 -0.32 -71.42 -29.97
N ALA A 722 -0.90 -72.61 -30.16
CA ALA A 722 -0.51 -73.55 -31.20
C ALA A 722 -1.67 -73.80 -32.17
N THR A 723 -1.37 -73.99 -33.45
CA THR A 723 -2.38 -74.26 -34.48
C THR A 723 -1.97 -75.42 -35.37
N GLY A 724 -2.96 -76.08 -35.98
CA GLY A 724 -2.76 -77.18 -36.92
C GLY A 724 -3.45 -78.47 -36.50
N SER A 725 -3.59 -79.40 -37.45
CA SER A 725 -4.31 -80.67 -37.29
C SER A 725 -3.40 -81.89 -37.09
N SER A 726 -2.09 -81.69 -37.02
CA SER A 726 -1.12 -82.74 -36.69
C SER A 726 -1.14 -83.03 -35.19
N PRO A 727 -1.12 -84.30 -34.74
CA PRO A 727 -1.09 -84.65 -33.32
C PRO A 727 0.21 -84.21 -32.62
N THR A 728 1.23 -83.73 -33.35
CA THR A 728 2.42 -83.09 -32.78
C THR A 728 2.59 -81.69 -33.34
N VAL A 729 2.90 -80.71 -32.46
CA VAL A 729 3.15 -79.31 -32.80
C VAL A 729 4.34 -78.75 -32.01
N GLN A 730 5.14 -77.88 -32.64
CA GLN A 730 6.22 -77.13 -31.97
C GLN A 730 5.75 -75.72 -31.67
N LEU A 731 5.86 -75.30 -30.41
CA LEU A 731 5.53 -73.96 -29.95
C LEU A 731 6.76 -73.24 -29.42
N ARG A 732 7.09 -72.07 -29.97
CA ARG A 732 8.13 -71.20 -29.42
C ARG A 732 7.52 -70.28 -28.36
N ILE A 733 7.99 -70.39 -27.12
CA ILE A 733 7.45 -69.64 -25.98
C ILE A 733 8.04 -68.24 -25.96
N LEU A 734 7.24 -67.22 -26.30
CA LEU A 734 7.66 -65.81 -26.29
C LEU A 734 6.91 -64.97 -25.25
N ALA A 735 5.85 -65.53 -24.66
CA ALA A 735 5.04 -64.98 -23.59
C ALA A 735 4.26 -66.13 -22.91
N ASP A 736 3.56 -65.85 -21.81
CA ASP A 736 2.61 -66.78 -21.22
C ASP A 736 1.62 -67.24 -22.29
N SER A 737 1.54 -68.56 -22.48
CA SER A 737 0.86 -69.16 -23.62
C SER A 737 -0.06 -70.26 -23.12
N THR A 738 -1.28 -70.30 -23.65
CA THR A 738 -2.19 -71.43 -23.47
C THR A 738 -2.31 -72.16 -24.79
N VAL A 739 -2.26 -73.49 -24.76
CA VAL A 739 -2.50 -74.35 -25.92
C VAL A 739 -3.64 -75.29 -25.59
N LYS A 740 -4.58 -75.42 -26.51
CA LYS A 740 -5.72 -76.31 -26.35
C LYS A 740 -5.73 -77.43 -27.38
N ALA A 741 -5.80 -78.68 -26.92
CA ALA A 741 -5.96 -79.85 -27.78
C ALA A 741 -7.44 -80.23 -27.86
N VAL A 742 -7.99 -80.24 -29.08
CA VAL A 742 -9.40 -80.60 -29.30
C VAL A 742 -9.53 -81.98 -29.92
N PHE A 743 -10.36 -82.80 -29.32
CA PHE A 743 -10.75 -84.14 -29.74
C PHE A 743 -12.25 -84.18 -30.03
N ALA A 744 -12.69 -85.01 -30.99
CA ALA A 744 -14.13 -85.18 -31.29
C ALA A 744 -14.51 -86.65 -31.57
N GLU A 745 -15.80 -86.94 -31.37
CA GLU A 745 -16.48 -88.18 -31.78
C GLU A 745 -16.74 -88.18 -33.30
N SER A 746 -16.74 -89.35 -33.95
CA SER A 746 -16.50 -89.42 -35.40
C SER A 746 -17.67 -89.11 -36.39
N ASN A 747 -18.94 -88.80 -36.03
CA ASN A 747 -20.05 -88.67 -37.02
C ASN A 747 -21.18 -87.59 -36.78
N ALA A 748 -21.18 -86.40 -37.43
CA ALA A 748 -22.33 -85.44 -37.46
C ALA A 748 -22.44 -84.54 -38.75
N THR A 749 -23.66 -84.10 -39.14
CA THR A 749 -24.04 -83.37 -40.40
C THR A 749 -23.99 -81.82 -40.30
N ILE A 750 -23.63 -81.09 -41.39
CA ILE A 750 -23.22 -79.65 -41.40
C ILE A 750 -23.83 -78.85 -42.59
N TYR A 751 -24.19 -77.56 -42.40
CA TYR A 751 -24.69 -76.58 -43.40
C TYR A 751 -23.73 -75.39 -43.60
N ASP A 752 -23.77 -74.72 -44.77
CA ASP A 752 -22.92 -73.58 -45.14
C ASP A 752 -23.63 -72.22 -44.89
N LEU A 753 -22.98 -71.29 -44.17
CA LEU A 753 -23.34 -69.87 -44.09
C LEU A 753 -22.36 -69.07 -44.96
N THR A 754 -22.88 -68.25 -45.87
CA THR A 754 -22.11 -67.31 -46.70
C THR A 754 -22.43 -65.88 -46.26
N THR A 755 -21.41 -65.07 -45.98
CA THR A 755 -21.59 -63.66 -45.57
C THR A 755 -20.90 -62.71 -46.54
N SER A 756 -21.55 -61.59 -46.91
CA SER A 756 -20.98 -60.58 -47.81
C SER A 756 -21.26 -59.15 -47.35
N ILE A 757 -20.53 -58.18 -47.89
CA ILE A 757 -20.70 -56.74 -47.61
C ILE A 757 -20.97 -56.05 -48.94
N ALA A 758 -21.99 -55.19 -48.99
CA ALA A 758 -22.35 -54.41 -50.17
C ALA A 758 -22.26 -52.90 -49.87
N GLY A 759 -21.59 -52.09 -50.68
CA GLY A 759 -21.52 -50.63 -50.47
C GLY A 759 -20.73 -50.15 -49.23
N GLY A 760 -20.01 -49.02 -49.37
CA GLY A 760 -19.23 -48.39 -48.30
C GLY A 760 -18.03 -49.19 -47.76
N LEU A 761 -17.44 -48.73 -46.65
CA LEU A 761 -16.34 -49.41 -45.95
C LEU A 761 -16.79 -49.86 -44.56
N GLY A 762 -16.57 -51.14 -44.24
CA GLY A 762 -16.90 -51.76 -42.95
C GLY A 762 -16.55 -53.25 -42.93
N THR A 763 -16.83 -53.95 -41.82
CA THR A 763 -16.57 -55.39 -41.66
C THR A 763 -17.81 -56.13 -41.16
N LEU A 764 -17.91 -57.44 -41.47
CA LEU A 764 -18.98 -58.34 -41.02
C LEU A 764 -18.37 -59.63 -40.45
N MET A 765 -18.83 -60.04 -39.26
CA MET A 765 -18.42 -61.28 -38.59
C MET A 765 -19.61 -62.10 -38.09
N PRO A 766 -19.50 -63.45 -38.01
CA PRO A 766 -18.40 -64.25 -38.55
C PRO A 766 -18.38 -64.26 -40.08
N GLN A 767 -17.23 -64.56 -40.67
CA GLN A 767 -17.13 -64.78 -42.12
C GLN A 767 -17.78 -66.12 -42.51
N SER A 768 -17.98 -66.35 -43.80
CA SER A 768 -18.58 -67.57 -44.34
C SER A 768 -17.97 -68.84 -43.73
N GLY A 769 -18.80 -69.81 -43.35
CA GLY A 769 -18.37 -70.99 -42.61
C GLY A 769 -19.42 -72.10 -42.53
N ARG A 770 -19.00 -73.27 -42.03
CA ARG A 770 -19.86 -74.45 -41.87
C ARG A 770 -20.34 -74.61 -40.44
N TYR A 771 -21.64 -74.76 -40.27
CA TYR A 771 -22.30 -74.84 -38.98
C TYR A 771 -23.22 -76.08 -38.90
N PRO A 772 -23.27 -76.78 -37.76
CA PRO A 772 -24.17 -77.92 -37.61
C PRO A 772 -25.64 -77.51 -37.71
N ALA A 773 -26.49 -78.45 -38.14
CA ALA A 773 -27.93 -78.23 -38.25
C ALA A 773 -28.53 -77.71 -36.94
N GLY A 774 -29.24 -76.58 -37.00
CA GLY A 774 -29.92 -75.95 -35.86
C GLY A 774 -29.10 -74.89 -35.11
N ALA A 775 -27.84 -74.64 -35.48
CA ALA A 775 -27.02 -73.60 -34.84
C ALA A 775 -27.58 -72.19 -35.07
N ILE A 776 -27.55 -71.33 -34.05
CA ILE A 776 -27.88 -69.90 -34.16
C ILE A 776 -26.57 -69.11 -34.26
N VAL A 777 -26.36 -68.43 -35.38
CA VAL A 777 -25.15 -67.65 -35.64
C VAL A 777 -25.45 -66.17 -35.39
N GLN A 778 -24.68 -65.55 -34.50
CA GLN A 778 -24.74 -64.11 -34.21
C GLN A 778 -23.84 -63.36 -35.18
N LEU A 779 -24.36 -62.30 -35.79
CA LEU A 779 -23.71 -61.49 -36.80
C LEU A 779 -23.40 -60.10 -36.23
N THR A 780 -22.24 -59.54 -36.53
CA THR A 780 -21.82 -58.20 -36.10
C THR A 780 -21.19 -57.46 -37.27
N ALA A 781 -21.76 -56.31 -37.62
CA ALA A 781 -21.24 -55.39 -38.62
C ALA A 781 -20.62 -54.16 -37.97
N THR A 782 -19.42 -53.79 -38.41
CA THR A 782 -18.69 -52.62 -37.91
C THR A 782 -18.45 -51.63 -39.06
N PRO A 783 -19.15 -50.49 -39.12
CA PRO A 783 -18.89 -49.45 -40.12
C PRO A 783 -17.50 -48.81 -39.93
N ALA A 784 -16.83 -48.47 -41.03
CA ALA A 784 -15.63 -47.64 -40.98
C ALA A 784 -15.99 -46.16 -40.68
N PRO A 785 -15.04 -45.33 -40.20
CA PRO A 785 -15.30 -43.91 -39.92
C PRO A 785 -15.92 -43.18 -41.12
N GLY A 786 -17.04 -42.49 -40.90
CA GLY A 786 -17.79 -41.80 -41.94
C GLY A 786 -18.82 -42.66 -42.69
N PHE A 787 -19.10 -43.89 -42.24
CA PHE A 787 -20.16 -44.75 -42.79
C PHE A 787 -21.14 -45.23 -41.70
N VAL A 788 -22.39 -45.50 -42.09
CA VAL A 788 -23.45 -46.10 -41.25
C VAL A 788 -24.10 -47.28 -41.96
N ILE A 789 -24.73 -48.20 -41.23
CA ILE A 789 -25.47 -49.33 -41.83
C ILE A 789 -26.75 -48.80 -42.46
N SER A 790 -26.94 -49.12 -43.74
CA SER A 790 -28.16 -48.83 -44.49
C SER A 790 -29.20 -49.93 -44.28
N GLN A 791 -28.81 -51.21 -44.46
CA GLN A 791 -29.70 -52.36 -44.34
C GLN A 791 -28.95 -53.69 -44.15
N TRP A 792 -29.66 -54.70 -43.62
CA TRP A 792 -29.27 -56.11 -43.60
C TRP A 792 -30.13 -56.92 -44.58
N THR A 793 -29.62 -58.03 -45.10
CA THR A 793 -30.39 -58.96 -45.94
C THR A 793 -30.01 -60.40 -45.66
N GLY A 794 -30.99 -61.31 -45.59
CA GLY A 794 -30.78 -62.75 -45.38
C GLY A 794 -30.63 -63.19 -43.92
N THR A 795 -30.95 -62.30 -42.98
CA THR A 795 -30.90 -62.51 -41.52
C THR A 795 -32.29 -62.82 -40.95
N ASP A 796 -32.38 -62.99 -39.63
CA ASP A 796 -33.66 -63.12 -38.93
C ASP A 796 -34.44 -61.78 -38.84
N ASP A 797 -33.81 -60.62 -39.04
CA ASP A 797 -34.45 -59.28 -39.08
C ASP A 797 -33.73 -58.32 -40.04
N ASP A 798 -34.15 -58.32 -41.30
CA ASP A 798 -33.56 -57.52 -42.38
C ASP A 798 -33.91 -56.02 -42.30
N THR A 799 -34.82 -55.61 -41.39
CA THR A 799 -35.19 -54.20 -41.23
C THR A 799 -34.31 -53.44 -40.24
N SER A 800 -33.44 -54.17 -39.53
CA SER A 800 -32.53 -53.60 -38.54
C SER A 800 -31.50 -52.66 -39.19
N THR A 801 -31.17 -51.57 -38.49
CA THR A 801 -30.03 -50.69 -38.80
C THR A 801 -28.97 -50.74 -37.71
N ALA A 802 -29.10 -51.68 -36.77
CA ALA A 802 -28.15 -51.89 -35.70
C ALA A 802 -26.90 -52.64 -36.19
N THR A 803 -25.80 -52.52 -35.44
CA THR A 803 -24.52 -53.18 -35.74
C THR A 803 -24.49 -54.68 -35.45
N THR A 804 -25.60 -55.28 -35.02
CA THR A 804 -25.70 -56.73 -34.74
C THR A 804 -27.01 -57.32 -35.25
N ASN A 805 -26.96 -58.56 -35.74
CA ASN A 805 -28.10 -59.35 -36.22
C ASN A 805 -27.87 -60.85 -35.95
N ARG A 806 -28.79 -61.75 -36.32
CA ARG A 806 -28.59 -63.21 -36.17
C ARG A 806 -29.23 -64.01 -37.31
N VAL A 807 -28.81 -65.28 -37.47
CA VAL A 807 -29.41 -66.23 -38.41
C VAL A 807 -29.42 -67.66 -37.85
N VAL A 808 -30.51 -68.40 -38.05
CA VAL A 808 -30.61 -69.83 -37.67
C VAL A 808 -30.25 -70.76 -38.85
N MET A 809 -29.31 -71.69 -38.62
CA MET A 809 -28.75 -72.64 -39.60
C MET A 809 -29.62 -73.89 -39.75
N ASN A 810 -30.80 -73.72 -40.34
CA ASN A 810 -31.72 -74.79 -40.72
C ASN A 810 -31.55 -75.26 -42.19
N GLY A 811 -30.51 -74.77 -42.86
CA GLY A 811 -30.12 -75.03 -44.25
C GLY A 811 -28.93 -74.12 -44.59
N ASN A 812 -28.47 -74.14 -45.85
CA ASN A 812 -27.46 -73.18 -46.28
C ASN A 812 -28.05 -71.75 -46.32
N ARG A 813 -27.31 -70.75 -45.85
CA ARG A 813 -27.77 -69.37 -45.68
C ARG A 813 -26.81 -68.37 -46.30
N GLU A 814 -27.34 -67.29 -46.89
CA GLU A 814 -26.55 -66.17 -47.40
C GLU A 814 -26.99 -64.88 -46.73
N VAL A 815 -26.04 -64.11 -46.18
CA VAL A 815 -26.28 -62.88 -45.42
C VAL A 815 -25.45 -61.73 -46.00
N THR A 816 -26.04 -60.54 -46.12
CA THR A 816 -25.37 -59.32 -46.60
C THR A 816 -25.66 -58.13 -45.70
N VAL A 817 -24.67 -57.26 -45.48
CA VAL A 817 -24.84 -55.94 -44.82
C VAL A 817 -24.39 -54.82 -45.74
N GLU A 818 -25.14 -53.70 -45.77
CA GLU A 818 -24.81 -52.53 -46.59
C GLU A 818 -24.44 -51.27 -45.80
N PHE A 819 -23.37 -50.57 -46.21
CA PHE A 819 -22.92 -49.31 -45.59
C PHE A 819 -23.03 -48.10 -46.55
N ILE A 820 -23.46 -46.95 -46.02
CA ILE A 820 -23.52 -45.66 -46.75
C ILE A 820 -22.77 -44.55 -46.00
N ALA A 821 -22.30 -43.52 -46.71
CA ALA A 821 -21.52 -42.42 -46.11
C ALA A 821 -22.39 -41.49 -45.23
N ALA A 822 -21.88 -41.12 -44.06
CA ALA A 822 -22.49 -40.17 -43.12
C ALA A 822 -22.26 -38.73 -43.59
N ALA A 823 -23.31 -37.89 -43.56
CA ALA A 823 -23.20 -36.49 -43.98
C ALA A 823 -22.25 -35.67 -43.06
N PRO A 824 -21.41 -34.78 -43.61
CA PRO A 824 -20.45 -34.01 -42.80
C PRO A 824 -21.15 -32.88 -42.01
N PRO A 825 -20.81 -32.67 -40.72
CA PRO A 825 -20.98 -31.38 -40.07
C PRO A 825 -19.89 -30.41 -40.55
N SER A 826 -20.30 -29.28 -41.10
CA SER A 826 -19.45 -28.19 -41.57
C SER A 826 -18.81 -27.42 -40.40
N GLY A 827 -17.48 -27.31 -40.37
CA GLY A 827 -16.75 -26.41 -39.48
C GLY A 827 -15.24 -26.41 -39.72
N ASP A 828 -14.75 -25.36 -40.35
CA ASP A 828 -13.35 -25.08 -40.77
C ASP A 828 -12.39 -24.85 -39.58
N PRO A 829 -11.19 -25.47 -39.54
CA PRO A 829 -10.19 -25.28 -38.50
C PRO A 829 -9.22 -24.09 -38.70
N ASN A 830 -9.48 -23.16 -39.63
CA ASN A 830 -8.64 -21.97 -39.82
C ASN A 830 -9.41 -20.64 -39.66
N THR A 831 -9.67 -20.25 -38.41
CA THR A 831 -9.89 -18.84 -38.06
C THR A 831 -9.09 -18.49 -36.79
N PRO A 832 -8.21 -17.47 -36.82
CA PRO A 832 -7.63 -16.94 -35.61
C PRO A 832 -8.74 -16.27 -34.80
N LEU A 833 -9.00 -16.74 -33.58
CA LEU A 833 -9.88 -16.02 -32.67
C LEU A 833 -9.14 -14.74 -32.20
N PRO A 834 -9.74 -13.55 -32.39
CA PRO A 834 -9.15 -12.29 -31.97
C PRO A 834 -9.15 -12.21 -30.44
N LEU A 835 -8.12 -11.57 -29.87
CA LEU A 835 -8.17 -11.09 -28.48
C LEU A 835 -9.37 -10.16 -28.34
N PRO A 836 -10.36 -10.44 -27.47
CA PRO A 836 -11.31 -9.43 -27.08
C PRO A 836 -10.61 -8.55 -26.04
N THR A 837 -10.48 -7.28 -26.35
CA THR A 837 -10.46 -6.19 -25.38
C THR A 837 -11.77 -6.25 -24.58
N GLY A 838 -11.85 -7.21 -23.65
CA GLY A 838 -13.07 -7.51 -22.90
C GLY A 838 -13.18 -6.66 -21.64
N CYS A 839 -14.34 -6.04 -21.45
CA CYS A 839 -14.75 -5.50 -20.17
C CYS A 839 -14.79 -6.64 -19.12
N PHE A 840 -14.23 -6.43 -17.93
CA PHE A 840 -14.25 -7.40 -16.81
C PHE A 840 -15.41 -7.09 -15.87
N ILE A 841 -15.81 -8.03 -15.00
CA ILE A 841 -17.00 -7.87 -14.11
C ILE A 841 -16.93 -6.56 -13.30
N ALA A 842 -15.76 -6.24 -12.72
CA ALA A 842 -15.55 -5.00 -11.98
C ALA A 842 -15.69 -3.75 -12.88
N THR A 843 -15.13 -3.77 -14.09
CA THR A 843 -15.25 -2.67 -15.07
C THR A 843 -16.67 -2.53 -15.61
N ALA A 844 -17.40 -3.63 -15.78
CA ALA A 844 -18.80 -3.64 -16.21
C ALA A 844 -19.74 -3.13 -15.11
N ALA A 845 -19.41 -3.39 -13.85
CA ALA A 845 -20.15 -2.85 -12.71
C ALA A 845 -19.87 -1.36 -12.52
N PHE A 846 -18.60 -0.94 -12.48
CA PHE A 846 -18.20 0.41 -12.06
C PHE A 846 -17.97 1.40 -13.22
N GLY A 847 -17.91 0.94 -14.47
CA GLY A 847 -17.98 1.77 -15.67
C GLY A 847 -16.65 1.92 -16.42
N THR A 848 -15.53 2.09 -15.72
CA THR A 848 -14.22 2.22 -16.36
C THR A 848 -13.10 1.51 -15.58
N PRO A 849 -11.97 1.16 -16.22
CA PRO A 849 -10.79 0.65 -15.53
C PRO A 849 -10.13 1.68 -14.59
N LEU A 850 -10.43 2.97 -14.76
CA LEU A 850 -9.83 4.06 -14.00
C LEU A 850 -10.60 4.41 -12.71
N GLU A 851 -11.78 3.83 -12.53
CA GLU A 851 -12.64 4.08 -11.37
C GLU A 851 -11.95 3.67 -10.06
N PRO A 852 -12.01 4.47 -8.98
CA PRO A 852 -11.27 4.21 -7.73
C PRO A 852 -11.48 2.81 -7.16
N GLN A 853 -12.72 2.27 -7.18
CA GLN A 853 -12.99 0.93 -6.66
C GLN A 853 -12.39 -0.19 -7.53
N VAL A 854 -12.25 0.04 -8.85
CA VAL A 854 -11.62 -0.91 -9.79
C VAL A 854 -10.10 -0.88 -9.63
N ARG A 855 -9.51 0.28 -9.30
CA ARG A 855 -8.09 0.41 -8.99
C ARG A 855 -7.71 -0.35 -7.72
N VAL A 856 -8.49 -0.23 -6.65
CA VAL A 856 -8.27 -0.98 -5.39
C VAL A 856 -8.19 -2.49 -5.63
N LEU A 857 -9.13 -3.04 -6.41
CA LEU A 857 -9.14 -4.47 -6.73
C LEU A 857 -7.99 -4.88 -7.67
N SER A 858 -7.57 -3.98 -8.56
CA SER A 858 -6.44 -4.20 -9.47
C SER A 858 -5.10 -4.19 -8.72
N ASP A 859 -4.92 -3.27 -7.78
CA ASP A 859 -3.75 -3.22 -6.91
C ASP A 859 -3.67 -4.44 -6.00
N PHE A 860 -4.80 -4.91 -5.47
CA PHE A 860 -4.86 -6.14 -4.69
C PHE A 860 -4.47 -7.37 -5.51
N ARG A 861 -4.95 -7.46 -6.76
CA ARG A 861 -4.55 -8.49 -7.71
C ARG A 861 -3.04 -8.49 -7.91
N ASP A 862 -2.46 -7.34 -8.21
CA ASP A 862 -1.06 -7.24 -8.63
C ASP A 862 -0.09 -7.41 -7.46
N ARG A 863 -0.40 -6.82 -6.31
CA ARG A 863 0.48 -6.86 -5.12
C ARG A 863 0.37 -8.15 -4.32
N TRP A 864 -0.79 -8.82 -4.35
CA TRP A 864 -1.05 -9.98 -3.50
C TRP A 864 -1.35 -11.25 -4.29
N LEU A 865 -2.37 -11.26 -5.16
CA LEU A 865 -2.80 -12.50 -5.85
C LEU A 865 -1.77 -13.00 -6.87
N MET A 866 -1.02 -12.12 -7.53
CA MET A 866 -0.04 -12.53 -8.55
C MET A 866 1.26 -13.11 -7.96
N THR A 867 1.49 -12.96 -6.65
CA THR A 867 2.72 -13.39 -5.97
C THR A 867 2.80 -14.91 -5.78
N ASN A 868 1.67 -15.63 -5.73
CA ASN A 868 1.62 -17.06 -5.41
C ASN A 868 0.82 -17.91 -6.43
N PRO A 869 1.11 -19.23 -6.56
CA PRO A 869 0.45 -20.09 -7.55
C PRO A 869 -1.09 -20.18 -7.45
N PRO A 870 -1.70 -20.28 -6.25
CA PRO A 870 -3.16 -20.28 -6.11
C PRO A 870 -3.81 -18.97 -6.58
N GLY A 871 -3.21 -17.83 -6.24
CA GLY A 871 -3.69 -16.52 -6.69
C GLY A 871 -3.57 -16.34 -8.20
N ARG A 872 -2.47 -16.79 -8.82
CA ARG A 872 -2.33 -16.82 -10.30
C ARG A 872 -3.37 -17.70 -10.97
N TRP A 873 -3.72 -18.84 -10.37
CA TRP A 873 -4.80 -19.71 -10.86
C TRP A 873 -6.17 -19.03 -10.76
N PHE A 874 -6.46 -18.36 -9.64
CA PHE A 874 -7.70 -17.60 -9.45
C PHE A 874 -7.86 -16.48 -10.49
N VAL A 875 -6.80 -15.68 -10.70
CA VAL A 875 -6.80 -14.57 -11.68
C VAL A 875 -7.00 -15.10 -13.11
N ARG A 876 -6.35 -16.21 -13.48
CA ARG A 876 -6.55 -16.85 -14.80
C ARG A 876 -7.98 -17.34 -15.00
N SER A 877 -8.57 -17.95 -13.98
CA SER A 877 -9.95 -18.41 -14.02
C SER A 877 -10.93 -17.24 -14.12
N TYR A 878 -10.71 -16.18 -13.34
CA TYR A 878 -11.48 -14.94 -13.41
C TYR A 878 -11.43 -14.34 -14.82
N TYR A 879 -10.24 -14.20 -15.44
CA TYR A 879 -10.11 -13.63 -16.79
C TYR A 879 -10.74 -14.48 -17.89
N ARG A 880 -10.80 -15.80 -17.70
CA ARG A 880 -11.44 -16.71 -18.65
C ARG A 880 -12.96 -16.65 -18.56
N LEU A 881 -13.51 -16.48 -17.35
CA LEU A 881 -14.95 -16.54 -17.09
C LEU A 881 -15.62 -15.17 -17.12
N SER A 882 -14.90 -14.09 -16.84
CA SER A 882 -15.47 -12.76 -16.66
C SER A 882 -15.99 -12.09 -17.94
N PRO A 883 -15.40 -12.21 -19.14
CA PRO A 883 -15.86 -11.45 -20.30
C PRO A 883 -17.33 -11.70 -20.68
N PRO A 884 -17.84 -12.95 -20.79
CA PRO A 884 -19.26 -13.17 -21.10
C PRO A 884 -20.21 -12.73 -19.97
N ILE A 885 -19.77 -12.81 -18.71
CA ILE A 885 -20.55 -12.36 -17.55
C ILE A 885 -20.62 -10.83 -17.51
N ALA A 886 -19.51 -10.16 -17.80
CA ALA A 886 -19.39 -8.71 -17.84
C ALA A 886 -20.24 -8.09 -18.96
N THR A 887 -20.39 -8.76 -20.11
CA THR A 887 -21.30 -8.32 -21.18
C THR A 887 -22.76 -8.29 -20.72
N VAL A 888 -23.20 -9.29 -19.96
CA VAL A 888 -24.57 -9.36 -19.40
C VAL A 888 -24.78 -8.28 -18.34
N ILE A 889 -23.79 -8.06 -17.47
CA ILE A 889 -23.86 -7.02 -16.42
C ILE A 889 -23.88 -5.63 -17.04
N ALA A 890 -23.01 -5.33 -18.01
CA ALA A 890 -22.94 -4.02 -18.63
C ALA A 890 -24.25 -3.62 -19.35
N ALA A 891 -24.98 -4.60 -19.88
CA ALA A 891 -26.25 -4.38 -20.59
C ALA A 891 -27.44 -4.02 -19.67
N ASP A 892 -27.36 -4.28 -18.36
CA ASP A 892 -28.49 -4.13 -17.43
C ASP A 892 -28.12 -3.23 -16.21
N PRO A 893 -28.75 -2.05 -16.06
CA PRO A 893 -28.49 -1.12 -14.94
C PRO A 893 -28.82 -1.69 -13.55
N THR A 894 -29.79 -2.60 -13.47
CA THR A 894 -30.24 -3.23 -12.21
C THR A 894 -29.20 -4.26 -11.77
N LEU A 895 -28.73 -5.10 -12.69
CA LEU A 895 -27.64 -6.05 -12.44
C LEU A 895 -26.33 -5.34 -12.08
N ARG A 896 -26.01 -4.19 -12.71
CA ARG A 896 -24.86 -3.36 -12.30
C ARG A 896 -24.96 -2.96 -10.83
N SER A 897 -26.13 -2.51 -10.39
CA SER A 897 -26.35 -2.06 -9.01
C SER A 897 -26.22 -3.21 -8.00
N VAL A 898 -26.74 -4.39 -8.34
CA VAL A 898 -26.60 -5.61 -7.51
C VAL A 898 -25.14 -6.05 -7.41
N VAL A 899 -24.41 -6.04 -8.52
CA VAL A 899 -22.98 -6.42 -8.55
C VAL A 899 -22.12 -5.40 -7.80
N ARG A 900 -22.43 -4.10 -7.88
CA ARG A 900 -21.80 -3.06 -7.06
C ARG A 900 -22.02 -3.32 -5.57
N ALA A 901 -23.25 -3.59 -5.16
CA ALA A 901 -23.58 -3.87 -3.76
C ALA A 901 -22.82 -5.11 -3.22
N GLY A 902 -22.57 -6.11 -4.06
CA GLY A 902 -21.74 -7.27 -3.70
C GLY A 902 -20.23 -7.00 -3.67
N LEU A 903 -19.72 -6.09 -4.51
CA LEU A 903 -18.29 -5.78 -4.59
C LEU A 903 -17.84 -4.70 -3.60
N VAL A 904 -18.70 -3.79 -3.18
CA VAL A 904 -18.36 -2.69 -2.24
C VAL A 904 -17.81 -3.20 -0.90
N PRO A 905 -18.40 -4.22 -0.23
CA PRO A 905 -17.83 -4.77 1.00
C PRO A 905 -16.44 -5.40 0.81
N LEU A 906 -16.18 -5.99 -0.36
CA LEU A 906 -14.85 -6.53 -0.72
C LEU A 906 -13.82 -5.42 -0.94
N VAL A 907 -14.21 -4.33 -1.61
CA VAL A 907 -13.37 -3.14 -1.82
C VAL A 907 -13.02 -2.50 -0.48
N LEU A 908 -14.00 -2.31 0.40
CA LEU A 908 -13.79 -1.79 1.76
C LEU A 908 -12.92 -2.74 2.60
N GLY A 909 -13.15 -4.05 2.51
CA GLY A 909 -12.33 -5.05 3.19
C GLY A 909 -10.86 -5.01 2.76
N VAL A 910 -10.59 -4.86 1.46
CA VAL A 910 -9.23 -4.69 0.93
C VAL A 910 -8.63 -3.36 1.38
N GLN A 911 -9.39 -2.26 1.40
CA GLN A 911 -8.94 -0.95 1.88
C GLN A 911 -8.64 -0.94 3.38
N LEU A 912 -9.38 -1.70 4.19
CA LEU A 912 -9.23 -1.77 5.66
C LEU A 912 -8.16 -2.79 6.11
N LEU A 913 -7.92 -3.88 5.36
CA LEU A 913 -6.96 -4.93 5.74
C LEU A 913 -5.52 -4.63 5.31
N VAL A 914 -5.29 -3.81 4.28
CA VAL A 914 -3.94 -3.41 3.82
C VAL A 914 -3.20 -2.52 4.84
N PRO A 915 -3.86 -1.54 5.52
CA PRO A 915 -3.26 -0.79 6.62
C PRO A 915 -2.90 -1.67 7.83
N ILE A 916 -3.68 -2.71 8.12
CA ILE A 916 -3.44 -3.60 9.27
C ILE A 916 -2.21 -4.49 9.05
N GLY A 917 -1.97 -4.95 7.81
CA GLY A 917 -0.74 -5.64 7.43
C GLY A 917 0.50 -4.73 7.46
N LEU A 918 0.33 -3.45 7.12
CA LEU A 918 1.36 -2.42 7.21
C LEU A 918 1.68 -2.02 8.66
N LEU A 919 0.69 -1.97 9.55
CA LEU A 919 0.88 -1.80 11.00
C LEU A 919 1.60 -2.99 11.63
N GLY A 920 1.32 -4.21 11.19
CA GLY A 920 2.05 -5.42 11.60
C GLY A 920 3.51 -5.44 11.12
N LEU A 921 3.77 -5.02 9.88
CA LEU A 921 5.12 -4.90 9.33
C LEU A 921 5.89 -3.71 9.88
N MET A 922 5.22 -2.59 10.21
CA MET A 922 5.80 -1.45 10.91
C MET A 922 6.08 -1.78 12.38
N GLY A 923 5.24 -2.58 13.04
CA GLY A 923 5.54 -3.14 14.37
C GLY A 923 6.75 -4.08 14.34
N LEU A 924 6.90 -4.89 13.29
CA LEU A 924 8.07 -5.75 13.09
C LEU A 924 9.33 -4.96 12.71
N ALA A 925 9.21 -3.92 11.89
CA ALA A 925 10.30 -3.02 11.52
C ALA A 925 10.72 -2.12 12.69
N ALA A 926 9.77 -1.70 13.54
CA ALA A 926 10.02 -1.00 14.80
C ALA A 926 10.68 -1.93 15.81
N ALA A 927 10.27 -3.19 15.91
CA ALA A 927 10.96 -4.20 16.72
C ALA A 927 12.38 -4.48 16.21
N VAL A 928 12.59 -4.57 14.89
CA VAL A 928 13.91 -4.73 14.27
C VAL A 928 14.77 -3.45 14.40
N ARG A 929 14.18 -2.25 14.39
CA ARG A 929 14.86 -0.98 14.72
C ARG A 929 15.16 -0.84 16.21
N LEU A 930 14.31 -1.36 17.10
CA LEU A 930 14.57 -1.41 18.55
C LEU A 930 15.72 -2.38 18.86
N VAL A 931 15.74 -3.53 18.18
CA VAL A 931 16.83 -4.52 18.26
C VAL A 931 18.12 -3.98 17.63
N ARG A 932 18.05 -3.22 16.52
CA ARG A 932 19.23 -2.56 15.92
C ARG A 932 19.72 -1.31 16.67
N ARG A 933 18.84 -0.52 17.29
CA ARG A 933 19.26 0.61 18.16
C ARG A 933 19.89 0.10 19.46
N ARG A 934 19.40 -1.01 20.03
CA ARG A 934 20.07 -1.70 21.14
C ARG A 934 21.41 -2.32 20.75
N ALA A 935 21.62 -2.65 19.47
CA ALA A 935 22.89 -3.19 18.97
C ALA A 935 23.91 -2.10 18.56
N LEU A 936 23.54 -0.81 18.52
CA LEU A 936 24.42 0.28 18.04
C LEU A 936 24.68 1.41 19.06
N ASN A 937 24.12 1.36 20.26
CA ASN A 937 24.50 2.22 21.39
C ASN A 937 24.48 1.39 22.70
N PRO A 938 25.64 0.91 23.20
CA PRO A 938 25.74 0.35 24.54
C PRO A 938 26.08 1.49 25.51
N ALA A 939 25.09 2.33 25.83
CA ALA A 939 25.07 3.18 27.00
C ALA A 939 23.63 3.66 27.23
N PHE A 940 23.13 3.43 28.45
CA PHE A 940 21.79 3.67 29.01
C PHE A 940 20.78 2.53 28.95
#